data_AF-A0A5A8EJ52-F1
#
_entry.id   AF-A0A5A8EJ52-F1
#
_cell.length_a   1.000
_cell.length_b   1.000
_cell.length_c   1.000
_cell.angle_alpha   90.00
_cell.angle_beta   90.00
_cell.angle_gamma   90.00
#
_symmetry.space_group_name_H-M   'P 1'
#
loop_
_entity.id
_entity.type
_entity.pdbx_description
1 polymer ?
#
loop_
_entity_poly.entity_id
_entity_poly.type
_entity_poly.pdbx_seq_one_letter_code
_entity_poly.pdbx_strand_id
1 'polypeptide(L)'
;MAESAVCFGIIGGSGLMKSKLPMFADMRREEVHTPSGSVLLRKATLPSGATLVFVQRHKASPSESYAQPSDINFAAIAQALQAAGCQCVVGVYSVGSLTTSIPVGAFVVADDWFCPHDVRRVSTGYSAHFMPTVDEEMRAALIASVKEAGITPVTAGTYVNASGPRFETKAEIRSFALSGQVLGMTAAHEATACGELGLKFGMLCAVDNMCHGIGAPFDLDAFHAAQDANRGALERTIAKALPAIEAVARRAGPAVAPADMDESVTPKASTSSSSSSSSSSSTAAASAAEPSAKTGAAAAAAAAATDAVAAGGKAAADMVIHARWIVPVEPTDVVYEHHAVVVRDGLILAIMPSHEATARFEASTVVRKPHHAIMPGFVNAHTHLGMTALRGLGDDKPLFEWLTTAIWPTEGRLMSAEYVRAGVRIGLAEMIRGGTTCVNDMYFFPNILAEELIRSGMRGCIGPPIMEFPSAWAGGADDYLAKAEEAITASRAKDPLRLLSHSIAPHAPYTVKDATFTKCLAAAERLDVRLHVHLHETKAEVDDSVHGSDTPNRHLSANKCSPVTNLLRLGVLSSRTIAVHMANLTDEHIEEAAASGAHVVHCPHSNMKLASGFCRVLDLQKAGVNVAIGTDSCASNNKLDMMAEMRTTALLAKVVASDPTAVGATTALRMATLNGAKAIGQEDRTGSLVPGKSADFITVDMSSIEALPMYDVQSHLVYVSDRSHVTDVWVHGRRLMADRKLTSIDYDAAVASAHAWAVRVKPTCETEGDDEDA
;
A
#
# COMPACT_ATOMS: atom_id res chain seq x y z
N MET A 1 -20.99 -23.53 -55.89
CA MET A 1 -19.93 -22.56 -55.57
C MET A 1 -18.66 -23.37 -55.36
N ALA A 2 -17.56 -23.06 -56.07
CA ALA A 2 -16.31 -23.79 -55.90
C ALA A 2 -15.86 -23.68 -54.45
N GLU A 3 -15.53 -24.80 -53.79
CA GLU A 3 -14.90 -24.79 -52.46
C GLU A 3 -13.65 -23.90 -52.54
N SER A 4 -13.60 -22.82 -51.76
CA SER A 4 -12.45 -21.94 -51.74
C SER A 4 -11.22 -22.74 -51.30
N ALA A 5 -10.15 -22.73 -52.10
CA ALA A 5 -8.91 -23.39 -51.74
C ALA A 5 -8.39 -22.82 -50.40
N VAL A 6 -8.10 -23.71 -49.45
CA VAL A 6 -7.61 -23.35 -48.11
C VAL A 6 -6.14 -22.98 -48.21
N CYS A 7 -5.76 -21.81 -47.68
CA CYS A 7 -4.42 -21.28 -47.75
C CYS A 7 -4.04 -20.56 -46.45
N PHE A 8 -2.86 -20.83 -45.90
CA PHE A 8 -2.42 -20.18 -44.67
C PHE A 8 -0.92 -19.94 -44.65
N GLY A 9 -0.53 -18.92 -43.89
CA GLY A 9 0.81 -18.37 -43.87
C GLY A 9 1.59 -18.68 -42.59
N ILE A 10 2.91 -18.83 -42.72
CA ILE A 10 3.85 -18.79 -41.60
C ILE A 10 4.91 -17.72 -41.90
N ILE A 11 5.07 -16.76 -40.99
CA ILE A 11 6.18 -15.81 -40.99
C ILE A 11 7.21 -16.27 -39.96
N GLY A 12 8.44 -16.55 -40.41
CA GLY A 12 9.46 -17.12 -39.54
C GLY A 12 10.90 -16.78 -39.93
N GLY A 13 11.83 -17.28 -39.12
CA GLY A 13 13.27 -17.15 -39.33
C GLY A 13 13.89 -18.30 -40.14
N SER A 14 15.19 -18.19 -40.41
CA SER A 14 15.98 -19.23 -41.11
C SER A 14 16.02 -20.57 -40.37
N GLY A 15 15.73 -20.58 -39.06
CA GLY A 15 15.71 -21.80 -38.26
C GLY A 15 14.65 -22.81 -38.71
N LEU A 16 13.46 -22.34 -39.09
CA LEU A 16 12.38 -23.20 -39.63
C LEU A 16 12.69 -23.72 -41.04
N MET A 17 13.43 -22.96 -41.84
CA MET A 17 13.89 -23.40 -43.17
C MET A 17 14.95 -24.51 -43.11
N LYS A 18 15.65 -24.64 -41.98
CA LYS A 18 16.61 -25.72 -41.73
C LYS A 18 15.97 -26.90 -40.99
N SER A 19 14.65 -26.87 -40.78
CA SER A 19 13.95 -27.91 -40.03
C SER A 19 13.92 -29.24 -40.78
N LYS A 20 13.75 -30.33 -40.03
CA LYS A 20 13.59 -31.68 -40.61
C LYS A 20 12.17 -31.95 -41.10
N LEU A 21 11.30 -30.93 -41.08
CA LEU A 21 9.90 -31.09 -41.41
C LEU A 21 9.73 -31.17 -42.94
N PRO A 22 9.18 -32.28 -43.47
CA PRO A 22 9.15 -32.54 -44.91
C PRO A 22 8.50 -31.42 -45.74
N MET A 23 7.51 -30.71 -45.19
CA MET A 23 6.80 -29.67 -45.93
C MET A 23 7.64 -28.43 -46.28
N PHE A 24 8.75 -28.18 -45.58
CA PHE A 24 9.64 -27.04 -45.87
C PHE A 24 10.74 -27.39 -46.88
N ALA A 25 11.02 -28.68 -47.10
CA ALA A 25 12.08 -29.13 -48.00
C ALA A 25 11.71 -28.93 -49.49
N ASP A 26 10.43 -29.10 -49.84
CA ASP A 26 9.94 -29.13 -51.23
C ASP A 26 9.14 -27.88 -51.63
N MET A 27 9.30 -26.75 -50.91
CA MET A 27 8.56 -25.53 -51.21
C MET A 27 9.01 -24.86 -52.51
N ARG A 28 8.06 -24.57 -53.39
CA ARG A 28 8.29 -23.83 -54.63
C ARG A 28 8.38 -22.34 -54.34
N ARG A 29 9.33 -21.68 -55.00
CA ARG A 29 9.54 -20.23 -54.90
C ARG A 29 8.55 -19.51 -55.80
N GLU A 30 7.98 -18.42 -55.30
CA GLU A 30 7.09 -17.55 -56.05
C GLU A 30 7.34 -16.10 -55.66
N GLU A 31 7.64 -15.27 -56.66
CA GLU A 31 7.75 -13.83 -56.46
C GLU A 31 6.39 -13.17 -56.65
N VAL A 32 5.91 -12.49 -55.60
CA VAL A 32 4.63 -11.78 -55.59
C VAL A 32 4.90 -10.28 -55.57
N HIS A 33 4.34 -9.57 -56.55
CA HIS A 33 4.43 -8.13 -56.65
C HIS A 33 3.23 -7.49 -55.95
N THR A 34 3.50 -6.60 -54.98
CA THR A 34 2.46 -5.90 -54.20
C THR A 34 2.60 -4.38 -54.36
N PRO A 35 1.57 -3.59 -54.05
CA PRO A 35 1.68 -2.12 -54.04
C PRO A 35 2.83 -1.59 -53.18
N SER A 36 3.18 -2.28 -52.09
CA SER A 36 4.25 -1.86 -51.18
C SER A 36 5.63 -2.44 -51.54
N GLY A 37 5.74 -3.33 -52.53
CA GLY A 37 7.01 -3.93 -52.99
C GLY A 37 6.90 -5.42 -53.36
N SER A 38 7.96 -5.98 -53.96
CA SER A 38 8.00 -7.42 -54.28
C SER A 38 8.45 -8.27 -53.08
N VAL A 39 7.84 -9.44 -52.92
CA VAL A 39 8.15 -10.41 -51.87
C VAL A 39 8.34 -11.81 -52.44
N LEU A 40 9.36 -12.51 -51.97
CA LEU A 40 9.60 -13.93 -52.24
C LEU A 40 8.82 -14.80 -51.25
N LEU A 41 7.78 -15.46 -51.76
CA LEU A 41 7.03 -16.48 -51.04
C LEU A 41 7.57 -17.87 -51.35
N ARG A 42 7.31 -18.80 -50.43
CA ARG A 42 7.58 -20.23 -50.62
C ARG A 42 6.30 -21.01 -50.37
N LYS A 43 5.85 -21.80 -51.33
CA LYS A 43 4.56 -22.53 -51.27
C LYS A 43 4.76 -24.04 -51.27
N ALA A 44 4.00 -24.74 -50.45
CA ALA A 44 3.84 -26.19 -50.52
C ALA A 44 2.35 -26.57 -50.49
N THR A 45 2.00 -27.63 -51.23
CA THR A 45 0.69 -28.27 -51.11
C THR A 45 0.79 -29.37 -50.06
N LEU A 46 -0.03 -29.29 -49.02
CA LEU A 46 -0.11 -30.29 -47.96
C LEU A 46 -0.91 -31.52 -48.44
N PRO A 47 -0.74 -32.70 -47.81
CA PRO A 47 -1.52 -33.90 -48.15
C PRO A 47 -3.05 -33.72 -48.08
N SER A 48 -3.52 -32.76 -47.28
CA SER A 48 -4.92 -32.36 -47.17
C SER A 48 -5.47 -31.56 -48.37
N GLY A 49 -4.60 -31.18 -49.30
CA GLY A 49 -4.92 -30.29 -50.42
C GLY A 49 -4.82 -28.79 -50.10
N ALA A 50 -4.56 -28.42 -48.83
CA ALA A 50 -4.35 -27.03 -48.44
C ALA A 50 -2.99 -26.49 -48.93
N THR A 51 -2.90 -25.18 -49.14
CA THR A 51 -1.66 -24.49 -49.51
C THR A 51 -1.02 -23.85 -48.27
N LEU A 52 0.21 -24.23 -47.96
CA LEU A 52 1.05 -23.58 -46.95
C LEU A 52 1.96 -22.56 -47.62
N VAL A 53 1.91 -21.32 -47.16
CA VAL A 53 2.81 -20.23 -47.59
C VAL A 53 3.78 -19.91 -46.48
N PHE A 54 5.08 -19.86 -46.79
CA PHE A 54 6.12 -19.47 -45.86
C PHE A 54 6.85 -18.22 -46.34
N VAL A 55 7.09 -17.29 -45.41
CA VAL A 55 7.90 -16.09 -45.63
C VAL A 55 9.03 -16.04 -44.61
N GLN A 56 10.26 -15.96 -45.11
CA GLN A 56 11.42 -15.71 -44.27
C GLN A 56 11.56 -14.20 -44.03
N ARG A 57 11.15 -13.69 -42.86
CA ARG A 57 10.97 -12.22 -42.64
C ARG A 57 12.16 -11.35 -43.06
N HIS A 58 13.38 -11.76 -42.69
CA HIS A 58 14.60 -11.00 -42.96
C HIS A 58 15.11 -11.17 -44.39
N LYS A 59 14.60 -12.13 -45.16
CA LYS A 59 15.00 -12.40 -46.55
C LYS A 59 13.78 -12.42 -47.47
N ALA A 60 12.78 -11.62 -47.14
CA ALA A 60 11.52 -11.58 -47.87
C ALA A 60 11.67 -10.90 -49.25
N SER A 61 12.73 -10.12 -49.49
CA SER A 61 13.02 -9.55 -50.81
C SER A 61 13.38 -10.64 -51.84
N PRO A 62 13.05 -10.48 -53.14
CA PRO A 62 13.50 -11.37 -54.22
C PRO A 62 15.03 -11.54 -54.30
N SER A 63 15.80 -10.54 -53.86
CA SER A 63 17.27 -10.62 -53.77
C SER A 63 17.77 -11.54 -52.65
N GLU A 64 16.89 -11.99 -51.75
CA GLU A 64 17.20 -12.75 -50.53
C GLU A 64 18.27 -12.07 -49.62
N SER A 65 18.47 -10.75 -49.79
CA SER A 65 19.34 -9.95 -48.94
C SER A 65 18.75 -9.85 -47.54
N TYR A 66 19.61 -9.94 -46.52
CA TYR A 66 19.18 -9.79 -45.13
C TYR A 66 18.78 -8.34 -44.85
N ALA A 67 17.53 -8.12 -44.45
CA ALA A 67 17.01 -6.85 -43.94
C ALA A 67 17.05 -6.85 -42.41
N GLN A 68 17.57 -5.77 -41.81
CA GLN A 68 17.48 -5.56 -40.36
C GLN A 68 16.01 -5.35 -39.95
N PRO A 69 15.60 -5.64 -38.70
CA PRO A 69 14.23 -5.45 -38.23
C PRO A 69 13.57 -4.12 -38.63
N SER A 70 14.32 -3.01 -38.58
CA SER A 70 13.85 -1.68 -38.95
C SER A 70 13.55 -1.49 -40.45
N ASP A 71 14.17 -2.31 -41.29
CA ASP A 71 14.19 -2.20 -42.75
C ASP A 71 13.31 -3.27 -43.43
N ILE A 72 12.67 -4.14 -42.64
CA ILE A 72 11.73 -5.13 -43.16
C ILE A 72 10.49 -4.42 -43.69
N ASN A 73 10.11 -4.75 -44.93
CA ASN A 73 8.89 -4.26 -45.55
C ASN A 73 7.68 -5.10 -45.13
N PHE A 74 7.21 -4.88 -43.88
CA PHE A 74 6.08 -5.63 -43.30
C PHE A 74 4.79 -5.48 -44.11
N ALA A 75 4.57 -4.30 -44.72
CA ALA A 75 3.38 -4.06 -45.54
C ALA A 75 3.37 -4.93 -46.80
N ALA A 76 4.50 -5.00 -47.52
CA ALA A 76 4.62 -5.87 -48.70
C ALA A 76 4.47 -7.35 -48.33
N ILE A 77 5.01 -7.78 -47.18
CA ILE A 77 4.86 -9.17 -46.69
C ILE A 77 3.39 -9.52 -46.47
N ALA A 78 2.65 -8.67 -45.73
CA ALA A 78 1.25 -8.91 -45.42
C ALA A 78 0.37 -8.90 -46.70
N GLN A 79 0.60 -7.94 -47.60
CA GLN A 79 -0.07 -7.87 -48.90
C GLN A 79 0.22 -9.11 -49.77
N ALA A 80 1.45 -9.61 -49.77
CA ALA A 80 1.82 -10.79 -50.54
C ALA A 80 1.14 -12.06 -50.00
N LEU A 81 1.03 -12.19 -48.67
CA LEU A 81 0.30 -13.28 -48.02
C LEU A 81 -1.20 -13.23 -48.35
N GLN A 82 -1.81 -12.04 -48.31
CA GLN A 82 -3.21 -11.83 -48.71
C GLN A 82 -3.41 -12.17 -50.20
N ALA A 83 -2.53 -11.70 -51.09
CA ALA A 83 -2.58 -11.96 -52.53
C ALA A 83 -2.37 -13.45 -52.87
N ALA A 84 -1.61 -14.18 -52.06
CA ALA A 84 -1.48 -15.63 -52.15
C ALA A 84 -2.72 -16.39 -51.67
N GLY A 85 -3.74 -15.68 -51.16
CA GLY A 85 -5.01 -16.23 -50.71
C GLY A 85 -5.01 -16.70 -49.26
N CYS A 86 -4.00 -16.36 -48.45
CA CYS A 86 -3.95 -16.80 -47.06
C CYS A 86 -5.18 -16.26 -46.29
N GLN A 87 -5.85 -17.12 -45.52
CA GLN A 87 -6.92 -16.71 -44.61
C GLN A 87 -6.40 -16.41 -43.19
N CYS A 88 -5.33 -17.08 -42.79
CA CYS A 88 -4.68 -16.87 -41.49
C CYS A 88 -3.16 -16.96 -41.60
N VAL A 89 -2.47 -16.35 -40.64
CA VAL A 89 -1.02 -16.26 -40.57
C VAL A 89 -0.54 -16.50 -39.15
N VAL A 90 0.51 -17.33 -38.99
CA VAL A 90 1.23 -17.47 -37.72
C VAL A 90 2.59 -16.80 -37.83
N GLY A 91 2.85 -15.86 -36.92
CA GLY A 91 4.18 -15.33 -36.66
C GLY A 91 4.92 -16.14 -35.62
N VAL A 92 6.17 -16.48 -35.92
CA VAL A 92 7.06 -17.22 -35.01
C VAL A 92 8.24 -16.33 -34.60
N TYR A 93 8.47 -16.19 -33.30
CA TYR A 93 9.40 -15.19 -32.75
C TYR A 93 10.38 -15.79 -31.76
N SER A 94 11.62 -15.32 -31.86
CA SER A 94 12.64 -15.42 -30.83
C SER A 94 12.53 -14.15 -29.99
N VAL A 95 12.33 -14.28 -28.68
CA VAL A 95 12.06 -13.14 -27.79
C VAL A 95 12.90 -13.19 -26.51
N GLY A 96 13.09 -12.01 -25.91
CA GLY A 96 13.58 -11.88 -24.55
C GLY A 96 12.43 -11.86 -23.55
N SER A 97 12.67 -12.37 -22.34
CA SER A 97 11.71 -12.26 -21.23
C SER A 97 11.93 -11.01 -20.39
N LEU A 98 10.85 -10.26 -20.14
CA LEU A 98 10.83 -9.06 -19.29
C LEU A 98 10.59 -9.39 -17.81
N THR A 99 10.35 -10.66 -17.46
CA THR A 99 10.04 -11.11 -16.09
C THR A 99 10.70 -12.44 -15.77
N THR A 100 11.17 -12.61 -14.53
CA THR A 100 11.77 -13.88 -14.08
C THR A 100 10.78 -15.03 -13.98
N SER A 101 9.48 -14.74 -14.00
CA SER A 101 8.40 -15.75 -13.99
C SER A 101 8.26 -16.53 -15.31
N ILE A 102 8.76 -15.99 -16.42
CA ILE A 102 8.81 -16.66 -17.72
C ILE A 102 10.28 -16.95 -18.06
N PRO A 103 10.76 -18.19 -17.84
CA PRO A 103 12.17 -18.52 -18.02
C PRO A 103 12.55 -18.71 -19.49
N VAL A 104 13.86 -18.67 -19.77
CA VAL A 104 14.42 -19.12 -21.04
C VAL A 104 13.99 -20.56 -21.32
N GLY A 105 13.52 -20.81 -22.54
CA GLY A 105 12.92 -22.07 -22.96
C GLY A 105 11.39 -22.13 -22.88
N ALA A 106 10.75 -21.11 -22.29
CA ALA A 106 9.30 -21.02 -22.28
C ALA A 106 8.74 -20.68 -23.67
N PHE A 107 7.51 -21.15 -23.92
CA PHE A 107 6.74 -20.82 -25.12
C PHE A 107 5.53 -20.00 -24.71
N VAL A 108 5.48 -18.76 -25.18
CA VAL A 108 4.40 -17.80 -24.90
C VAL A 108 3.55 -17.66 -26.14
N VAL A 109 2.24 -17.86 -25.99
CA VAL A 109 1.26 -17.51 -27.01
C VAL A 109 0.66 -16.17 -26.61
N ALA A 110 1.18 -15.09 -27.19
CA ALA A 110 0.80 -13.73 -26.80
C ALA A 110 -0.65 -13.43 -27.20
N ASP A 111 -1.36 -12.72 -26.34
CA ASP A 111 -2.74 -12.28 -26.54
C ASP A 111 -2.86 -10.79 -26.89
N ASP A 112 -1.79 -10.03 -26.68
CA ASP A 112 -1.74 -8.59 -26.97
C ASP A 112 -0.31 -8.14 -27.34
N TRP A 113 -0.18 -6.91 -27.85
CA TRP A 113 1.12 -6.29 -28.07
C TRP A 113 1.12 -4.78 -27.80
N PHE A 114 2.29 -4.29 -27.40
CA PHE A 114 2.59 -2.88 -27.23
C PHE A 114 3.76 -2.47 -28.13
N CYS A 115 3.54 -1.49 -29.01
CA CYS A 115 4.59 -0.88 -29.80
C CYS A 115 4.71 0.61 -29.42
N PRO A 116 5.73 1.00 -28.62
CA PRO A 116 5.96 2.39 -28.23
C PRO A 116 6.53 3.26 -29.38
N HIS A 117 6.65 2.70 -30.57
CA HIS A 117 7.20 3.34 -31.76
C HIS A 117 6.13 3.42 -32.85
N ASP A 118 6.42 4.10 -33.97
CA ASP A 118 5.49 4.14 -35.10
C ASP A 118 5.34 2.73 -35.72
N VAL A 119 4.22 2.07 -35.40
CA VAL A 119 3.90 0.76 -35.93
C VAL A 119 3.71 0.86 -37.44
N ARG A 120 4.39 0.00 -38.20
CA ARG A 120 4.30 0.00 -39.67
C ARG A 120 2.89 -0.43 -40.11
N ARG A 121 2.26 0.42 -40.95
CA ARG A 121 0.90 0.26 -41.47
C ARG A 121 0.90 -0.07 -42.97
N VAL A 122 -0.15 -0.70 -43.43
CA VAL A 122 -0.51 -0.96 -44.84
C VAL A 122 -1.52 0.08 -45.34
N SER A 123 -2.55 0.39 -44.52
CA SER A 123 -3.61 1.34 -44.88
C SER A 123 -3.16 2.78 -44.67
N THR A 124 -3.56 3.65 -45.60
CA THR A 124 -3.38 5.11 -45.54
C THR A 124 -4.71 5.86 -45.40
N GLY A 125 -5.83 5.14 -45.22
CA GLY A 125 -7.20 5.68 -45.16
C GLY A 125 -7.91 5.41 -43.82
N TYR A 126 -9.20 5.71 -43.74
CA TYR A 126 -9.97 5.61 -42.49
C TYR A 126 -10.12 4.17 -41.99
N SER A 127 -10.05 3.17 -42.87
CA SER A 127 -9.93 1.73 -42.52
C SER A 127 -8.76 1.39 -41.58
N ALA A 128 -7.76 2.28 -41.43
CA ALA A 128 -6.70 2.14 -40.42
C ALA A 128 -7.21 2.33 -38.97
N HIS A 129 -8.41 2.91 -38.77
CA HIS A 129 -9.06 3.09 -37.46
C HIS A 129 -9.84 1.84 -37.03
N PHE A 130 -9.13 0.74 -36.81
CA PHE A 130 -9.68 -0.47 -36.18
C PHE A 130 -8.78 -0.87 -35.01
N MET A 131 -9.29 -1.72 -34.11
CA MET A 131 -8.51 -2.25 -32.99
C MET A 131 -7.88 -3.56 -33.43
N PRO A 132 -6.57 -3.60 -33.75
CA PRO A 132 -5.94 -4.85 -34.12
C PRO A 132 -5.84 -5.76 -32.90
N THR A 133 -6.10 -7.04 -33.09
CA THR A 133 -6.09 -8.06 -32.01
C THR A 133 -5.39 -9.32 -32.49
N VAL A 134 -4.89 -10.13 -31.56
CA VAL A 134 -4.47 -11.50 -31.88
C VAL A 134 -5.73 -12.35 -31.97
N ASP A 135 -5.90 -13.10 -33.06
CA ASP A 135 -7.13 -13.88 -33.29
C ASP A 135 -7.26 -15.01 -32.26
N GLU A 136 -8.43 -15.08 -31.60
CA GLU A 136 -8.70 -16.02 -30.51
C GLU A 136 -8.67 -17.49 -30.97
N GLU A 137 -9.18 -17.79 -32.17
CA GLU A 137 -9.15 -19.17 -32.70
C GLU A 137 -7.72 -19.59 -33.01
N MET A 138 -6.92 -18.69 -33.58
CA MET A 138 -5.50 -18.91 -33.80
C MET A 138 -4.75 -19.10 -32.48
N ARG A 139 -5.07 -18.30 -31.45
CA ARG A 139 -4.45 -18.43 -30.12
C ARG A 139 -4.77 -19.79 -29.48
N ALA A 140 -6.04 -20.19 -29.49
CA ALA A 140 -6.47 -21.49 -28.97
C ALA A 140 -5.79 -22.65 -29.70
N ALA A 141 -5.69 -22.58 -31.04
CA ALA A 141 -4.99 -23.57 -31.85
C ALA A 141 -3.49 -23.67 -31.47
N LEU A 142 -2.81 -22.54 -31.30
CA LEU A 142 -1.40 -22.49 -30.91
C LEU A 142 -1.18 -23.03 -29.49
N ILE A 143 -2.01 -22.65 -28.52
CA ILE A 143 -1.94 -23.15 -27.14
C ILE A 143 -2.09 -24.67 -27.11
N ALA A 144 -3.08 -25.22 -27.82
CA ALA A 144 -3.27 -26.66 -27.92
C ALA A 144 -2.04 -27.35 -28.55
N SER A 145 -1.48 -26.75 -29.60
CA SER A 145 -0.32 -27.31 -30.32
C SER A 145 0.95 -27.33 -29.48
N VAL A 146 1.18 -26.31 -28.64
CA VAL A 146 2.29 -26.26 -27.68
C VAL A 146 2.13 -27.38 -26.63
N LYS A 147 0.92 -27.59 -26.11
CA LYS A 147 0.62 -28.70 -25.18
C LYS A 147 0.87 -30.06 -25.83
N GLU A 148 0.41 -30.27 -27.06
CA GLU A 148 0.62 -31.50 -27.81
C GLU A 148 2.09 -31.77 -28.15
N ALA A 149 2.92 -30.72 -28.23
CA ALA A 149 4.36 -30.83 -28.41
C ALA A 149 5.10 -31.21 -27.11
N GLY A 150 4.37 -31.38 -26.00
CA GLY A 150 4.91 -31.74 -24.68
C GLY A 150 5.47 -30.55 -23.89
N ILE A 151 4.99 -29.34 -24.18
CA ILE A 151 5.47 -28.09 -23.58
C ILE A 151 4.31 -27.46 -22.81
N THR A 152 4.57 -26.92 -21.62
CA THR A 152 3.58 -26.12 -20.89
C THR A 152 3.54 -24.71 -21.48
N PRO A 153 2.45 -24.29 -22.17
CA PRO A 153 2.38 -22.95 -22.73
C PRO A 153 2.13 -21.91 -21.64
N VAL A 154 2.73 -20.73 -21.81
CA VAL A 154 2.23 -19.50 -21.20
C VAL A 154 1.13 -18.98 -22.12
N THR A 155 -0.11 -18.94 -21.61
CA THR A 155 -1.33 -18.76 -22.42
C THR A 155 -1.79 -17.31 -22.59
N ALA A 156 -1.12 -16.38 -21.92
CA ALA A 156 -1.41 -14.96 -21.91
C ALA A 156 -0.11 -14.18 -21.73
N GLY A 157 0.01 -12.99 -22.32
CA GLY A 157 1.19 -12.16 -22.17
C GLY A 157 1.32 -11.15 -23.31
N THR A 158 1.56 -9.89 -22.95
CA THR A 158 1.72 -8.80 -23.90
C THR A 158 3.14 -8.80 -24.47
N TYR A 159 3.23 -8.80 -25.80
CA TYR A 159 4.48 -8.66 -26.53
C TYR A 159 4.86 -7.18 -26.65
N VAL A 160 6.07 -6.80 -26.25
CA VAL A 160 6.60 -5.44 -26.43
C VAL A 160 7.53 -5.38 -27.64
N ASN A 161 7.29 -4.42 -28.55
CA ASN A 161 8.05 -4.27 -29.78
C ASN A 161 9.10 -3.16 -29.68
N ALA A 162 10.36 -3.53 -29.52
CA ALA A 162 11.49 -2.60 -29.49
C ALA A 162 12.00 -2.23 -30.90
N SER A 163 12.64 -1.06 -31.00
CA SER A 163 13.35 -0.64 -32.22
C SER A 163 14.70 -1.35 -32.31
N GLY A 164 14.72 -2.54 -32.94
CA GLY A 164 15.96 -3.23 -33.31
C GLY A 164 16.90 -2.40 -34.21
N PRO A 165 18.12 -2.87 -34.54
CA PRO A 165 18.61 -4.25 -34.39
C PRO A 165 19.42 -4.53 -33.11
N ARG A 166 19.71 -3.50 -32.30
CA ARG A 166 20.43 -3.68 -31.04
C ARG A 166 19.51 -4.26 -29.97
N PHE A 167 20.10 -4.96 -28.99
CA PHE A 167 19.42 -5.21 -27.72
C PHE A 167 19.24 -3.91 -26.92
N GLU A 168 18.30 -3.93 -26.00
CA GLU A 168 17.84 -2.79 -25.23
C GLU A 168 18.73 -2.53 -24.01
N THR A 169 18.82 -1.26 -23.61
CA THR A 169 19.48 -0.85 -22.37
C THR A 169 18.65 -1.22 -21.14
N LYS A 170 19.27 -1.25 -19.94
CA LYS A 170 18.54 -1.51 -18.68
C LYS A 170 17.41 -0.50 -18.44
N ALA A 171 17.57 0.74 -18.89
CA ALA A 171 16.56 1.78 -18.74
C ALA A 171 15.35 1.53 -19.64
N GLU A 172 15.59 1.16 -20.90
CA GLU A 172 14.53 0.77 -21.84
C GLU A 172 13.78 -0.46 -21.33
N ILE A 173 14.50 -1.48 -20.84
CA ILE A 173 13.88 -2.68 -20.28
C ILE A 173 13.02 -2.39 -19.05
N ARG A 174 13.45 -1.52 -18.13
CA ARG A 174 12.61 -1.11 -16.99
C ARG A 174 11.32 -0.42 -17.44
N SER A 175 11.37 0.35 -18.52
CA SER A 175 10.18 1.01 -19.09
C SER A 175 9.27 -0.02 -19.77
N PHE A 176 9.83 -0.89 -20.62
CA PHE A 176 9.08 -1.90 -21.35
C PHE A 176 8.44 -2.96 -20.46
N ALA A 177 9.06 -3.31 -19.33
CA ALA A 177 8.52 -4.26 -18.36
C ALA A 177 7.20 -3.78 -17.71
N LEU A 178 6.86 -2.49 -17.80
CA LEU A 178 5.56 -1.97 -17.36
C LEU A 178 4.41 -2.35 -18.30
N SER A 179 4.72 -2.65 -19.56
CA SER A 179 3.73 -2.81 -20.64
C SER A 179 3.67 -4.21 -21.25
N GLY A 180 4.48 -5.17 -20.76
CA GLY A 180 4.39 -6.55 -21.24
C GLY A 180 5.41 -7.51 -20.64
N GLN A 181 5.33 -8.77 -21.08
CA GLN A 181 6.04 -9.89 -20.46
C GLN A 181 7.14 -10.47 -21.36
N VAL A 182 7.04 -10.29 -22.68
CA VAL A 182 8.06 -10.70 -23.64
C VAL A 182 8.39 -9.55 -24.58
N LEU A 183 9.62 -9.53 -25.08
CA LEU A 183 10.12 -8.46 -25.93
C LEU A 183 10.75 -9.00 -27.20
N GLY A 184 10.43 -8.39 -28.33
CA GLY A 184 11.10 -8.61 -29.61
C GLY A 184 10.99 -7.40 -30.51
N MET A 185 11.29 -7.55 -31.80
CA MET A 185 11.45 -6.40 -32.70
C MET A 185 10.47 -6.35 -33.88
N THR A 186 9.72 -7.42 -34.17
CA THR A 186 8.97 -7.53 -35.44
C THR A 186 7.48 -7.87 -35.30
N ALA A 187 7.04 -8.52 -34.23
CA ALA A 187 5.71 -9.12 -34.17
C ALA A 187 4.57 -8.10 -34.24
N ALA A 188 4.71 -6.94 -33.58
CA ALA A 188 3.67 -5.91 -33.59
C ALA A 188 3.40 -5.36 -35.00
N HIS A 189 4.44 -5.22 -35.82
CA HIS A 189 4.33 -4.76 -37.20
C HIS A 189 3.62 -5.79 -38.09
N GLU A 190 3.98 -7.07 -37.94
CA GLU A 190 3.35 -8.18 -38.67
C GLU A 190 1.87 -8.33 -38.29
N ALA A 191 1.55 -8.28 -36.99
CA ALA A 191 0.18 -8.39 -36.48
C ALA A 191 -0.71 -7.23 -36.93
N THR A 192 -0.21 -6.00 -36.86
CA THR A 192 -0.95 -4.81 -37.29
C THR A 192 -1.23 -4.83 -38.79
N ALA A 193 -0.20 -5.08 -39.61
CA ALA A 193 -0.35 -5.15 -41.07
C ALA A 193 -1.29 -6.29 -41.52
N CYS A 194 -1.25 -7.45 -40.85
CA CYS A 194 -2.18 -8.53 -41.12
C CYS A 194 -3.62 -8.16 -40.73
N GLY A 195 -3.81 -7.54 -39.57
CA GLY A 195 -5.13 -7.08 -39.11
C GLY A 195 -5.78 -6.08 -40.08
N GLU A 196 -5.00 -5.11 -40.60
CA GLU A 196 -5.48 -4.14 -41.58
C GLU A 196 -5.97 -4.78 -42.88
N LEU A 197 -5.44 -5.96 -43.21
CA LEU A 197 -5.81 -6.73 -44.40
C LEU A 197 -6.85 -7.82 -44.11
N GLY A 198 -7.36 -7.91 -42.88
CA GLY A 198 -8.34 -8.91 -42.46
C GLY A 198 -7.77 -10.33 -42.35
N LEU A 199 -6.45 -10.49 -42.25
CA LEU A 199 -5.80 -11.78 -42.02
C LEU A 199 -5.86 -12.13 -40.54
N LYS A 200 -6.41 -13.31 -40.20
CA LYS A 200 -6.37 -13.82 -38.82
C LYS A 200 -4.94 -14.08 -38.39
N PHE A 201 -4.48 -13.45 -37.32
CA PHE A 201 -3.08 -13.50 -36.91
C PHE A 201 -2.88 -14.21 -35.57
N GLY A 202 -1.89 -15.10 -35.49
CA GLY A 202 -1.45 -15.75 -34.26
C GLY A 202 0.03 -15.48 -33.95
N MET A 203 0.37 -15.28 -32.68
CA MET A 203 1.72 -14.91 -32.23
C MET A 203 2.33 -16.01 -31.33
N LEU A 204 3.34 -16.72 -31.83
CA LEU A 204 4.06 -17.74 -31.07
C LEU A 204 5.50 -17.29 -30.76
N CYS A 205 5.79 -17.12 -29.47
CA CYS A 205 7.06 -16.60 -28.97
C CYS A 205 7.83 -17.69 -28.23
N ALA A 206 9.06 -17.96 -28.66
CA ALA A 206 10.02 -18.79 -27.94
C ALA A 206 11.01 -17.88 -27.19
N VAL A 207 11.12 -18.07 -25.88
CA VAL A 207 11.99 -17.25 -25.03
C VAL A 207 13.41 -17.79 -25.10
N ASP A 208 14.32 -17.02 -25.69
CA ASP A 208 15.71 -17.43 -25.92
C ASP A 208 16.72 -16.73 -24.99
N ASN A 209 16.31 -15.64 -24.32
CA ASN A 209 17.14 -14.96 -23.33
C ASN A 209 16.29 -14.20 -22.31
N MET A 210 16.92 -13.79 -21.21
CA MET A 210 16.36 -12.73 -20.36
C MET A 210 16.71 -11.36 -20.95
N CYS A 211 15.81 -10.39 -20.84
CA CYS A 211 16.08 -9.02 -21.23
C CYS A 211 17.17 -8.39 -20.35
N HIS A 212 17.91 -7.42 -20.89
CA HIS A 212 19.06 -6.85 -20.21
C HIS A 212 18.69 -6.18 -18.87
N GLY A 213 19.29 -6.65 -17.77
CA GLY A 213 18.96 -6.20 -16.42
C GLY A 213 17.84 -7.00 -15.74
N ILE A 214 17.27 -8.01 -16.41
CA ILE A 214 16.38 -9.02 -15.84
C ILE A 214 17.17 -10.33 -15.74
N GLY A 215 17.18 -10.95 -14.56
CA GLY A 215 17.89 -12.22 -14.36
C GLY A 215 19.40 -12.13 -14.65
N ALA A 216 19.95 -13.20 -15.24
CA ALA A 216 21.38 -13.30 -15.55
C ALA A 216 21.80 -12.32 -16.67
N PRO A 217 23.05 -11.82 -16.67
CA PRO A 217 23.55 -10.97 -17.75
C PRO A 217 23.39 -11.61 -19.13
N PHE A 218 23.06 -10.80 -20.13
CA PHE A 218 22.98 -11.27 -21.51
C PHE A 218 24.34 -11.78 -21.99
N ASP A 219 24.33 -12.97 -22.58
CA ASP A 219 25.48 -13.61 -23.20
C ASP A 219 25.08 -14.14 -24.58
N LEU A 220 25.86 -13.80 -25.60
CA LEU A 220 25.51 -14.08 -26.99
C LEU A 220 25.60 -15.57 -27.32
N ASP A 221 26.54 -16.28 -26.72
CA ASP A 221 26.71 -17.73 -26.92
C ASP A 221 25.59 -18.50 -26.24
N ALA A 222 25.20 -18.11 -25.02
CA ALA A 222 24.06 -18.65 -24.30
C ALA A 222 22.74 -18.41 -25.05
N PHE A 223 22.58 -17.22 -25.66
CA PHE A 223 21.42 -16.92 -26.51
C PHE A 223 21.35 -17.84 -27.73
N HIS A 224 22.45 -18.03 -28.46
CA HIS A 224 22.47 -18.97 -29.60
C HIS A 224 22.23 -20.42 -29.14
N ALA A 225 22.77 -20.82 -28.00
CA ALA A 225 22.53 -22.14 -27.42
C ALA A 225 21.05 -22.35 -27.04
N ALA A 226 20.40 -21.33 -26.49
CA ALA A 226 18.97 -21.36 -26.17
C ALA A 226 18.12 -21.45 -27.44
N GLN A 227 18.44 -20.67 -28.49
CA GLN A 227 17.79 -20.79 -29.81
C GLN A 227 17.90 -22.20 -30.37
N ASP A 228 19.09 -22.82 -30.26
CA ASP A 228 19.32 -24.19 -30.73
C ASP A 228 18.58 -25.22 -29.88
N ALA A 229 18.51 -25.04 -28.56
CA ALA A 229 17.74 -25.91 -27.66
C ALA A 229 16.23 -25.81 -27.94
N ASN A 230 15.72 -24.61 -28.19
CA ASN A 230 14.31 -24.35 -28.48
C ASN A 230 13.90 -24.82 -29.87
N ARG A 231 14.83 -24.92 -30.83
CA ARG A 231 14.56 -25.33 -32.21
C ARG A 231 13.76 -26.61 -32.31
N GLY A 232 14.18 -27.67 -31.62
CA GLY A 232 13.50 -28.96 -31.68
C GLY A 232 12.08 -28.93 -31.09
N ALA A 233 11.89 -28.15 -30.03
CA ALA A 233 10.58 -27.92 -29.42
C ALA A 233 9.66 -27.12 -30.36
N LEU A 234 10.19 -26.06 -30.96
CA LEU A 234 9.47 -25.22 -31.93
C LEU A 234 9.06 -26.02 -33.18
N GLU A 235 9.94 -26.85 -33.73
CA GLU A 235 9.62 -27.71 -34.87
C GLU A 235 8.45 -28.66 -34.57
N ARG A 236 8.44 -29.28 -33.38
CA ARG A 236 7.33 -30.13 -32.94
C ARG A 236 6.04 -29.32 -32.82
N THR A 237 6.09 -28.15 -32.18
CA THR A 237 4.93 -27.26 -32.03
C THR A 237 4.35 -26.86 -33.39
N ILE A 238 5.19 -26.44 -34.34
CA ILE A 238 4.72 -26.06 -35.69
C ILE A 238 4.11 -27.25 -36.42
N ALA A 239 4.73 -28.43 -36.34
CA ALA A 239 4.19 -29.65 -36.94
C ALA A 239 2.79 -30.00 -36.39
N LYS A 240 2.57 -29.79 -35.09
CA LYS A 240 1.27 -29.97 -34.42
C LYS A 240 0.27 -28.86 -34.75
N ALA A 241 0.76 -27.64 -34.99
CA ALA A 241 -0.09 -26.51 -35.31
C ALA A 241 -0.67 -26.54 -36.72
N LEU A 242 0.01 -27.16 -37.69
CA LEU A 242 -0.44 -27.15 -39.09
C LEU A 242 -1.91 -27.60 -39.29
N PRO A 243 -2.36 -28.75 -38.77
CA PRO A 243 -3.76 -29.17 -38.95
C PRO A 243 -4.76 -28.24 -38.25
N ALA A 244 -4.38 -27.68 -37.10
CA ALA A 244 -5.22 -26.77 -36.35
C ALA A 244 -5.37 -25.41 -37.06
N ILE A 245 -4.27 -24.87 -37.59
CA ILE A 245 -4.25 -23.65 -38.41
C ILE A 245 -5.06 -23.86 -39.69
N GLU A 246 -4.90 -25.01 -40.36
CA GLU A 246 -5.71 -25.34 -41.54
C GLU A 246 -7.21 -25.38 -41.21
N ALA A 247 -7.58 -25.92 -40.05
CA ALA A 247 -8.97 -25.94 -39.61
C ALA A 247 -9.53 -24.52 -39.37
N VAL A 248 -8.72 -23.61 -38.81
CA VAL A 248 -9.08 -22.20 -38.68
C VAL A 248 -9.23 -21.55 -40.06
N ALA A 249 -8.28 -21.80 -40.98
CA ALA A 249 -8.33 -21.29 -42.36
C ALA A 249 -9.56 -21.77 -43.13
N ARG A 250 -9.99 -23.03 -42.93
CA ARG A 250 -11.21 -23.60 -43.54
C ARG A 250 -12.49 -22.91 -43.09
N ARG A 251 -12.54 -22.46 -41.84
CA ARG A 251 -13.68 -21.72 -41.28
C ARG A 251 -13.63 -20.24 -41.62
N ALA A 252 -12.43 -19.70 -41.80
CA ALA A 252 -12.24 -18.33 -42.24
C ALA A 252 -12.66 -18.17 -43.72
N GLY A 253 -13.45 -17.13 -44.00
CA GLY A 253 -13.68 -16.71 -45.38
C GLY A 253 -12.41 -16.11 -46.01
N PRO A 254 -12.45 -15.67 -47.28
CA PRO A 254 -11.37 -14.89 -47.86
C PRO A 254 -11.05 -13.66 -46.98
N ALA A 255 -9.77 -13.33 -46.83
CA ALA A 255 -9.37 -12.15 -46.08
C ALA A 255 -9.89 -10.89 -46.78
N VAL A 256 -10.72 -10.11 -46.09
CA VAL A 256 -11.27 -8.84 -46.56
C VAL A 256 -10.84 -7.76 -45.58
N ALA A 257 -10.24 -6.69 -46.07
CA ALA A 257 -9.90 -5.54 -45.25
C ALA A 257 -11.17 -4.98 -44.56
N PRO A 258 -11.05 -4.38 -43.37
CA PRO A 258 -12.16 -3.68 -42.73
C PRO A 258 -12.79 -2.67 -43.70
N ALA A 259 -14.12 -2.57 -43.71
CA ALA A 259 -14.82 -1.64 -44.59
C ALA A 259 -14.44 -0.19 -44.27
N ASP A 260 -14.10 0.61 -45.28
CA ASP A 260 -13.93 2.06 -45.12
C ASP A 260 -15.29 2.65 -44.68
N MET A 261 -15.31 3.31 -43.53
CA MET A 261 -16.47 4.08 -43.08
C MET A 261 -16.59 5.31 -43.99
N ASP A 262 -17.71 5.42 -44.71
CA ASP A 262 -18.04 6.60 -45.52
C ASP A 262 -18.12 7.84 -44.59
N GLU A 263 -17.29 8.86 -44.85
CA GLU A 263 -17.20 10.10 -44.06
C GLU A 263 -18.47 10.99 -44.17
N SER A 264 -19.56 10.50 -44.78
CA SER A 264 -20.76 11.29 -45.06
C SER A 264 -21.83 11.31 -43.93
N VAL A 265 -21.61 10.65 -42.78
CA VAL A 265 -22.62 10.62 -41.70
C VAL A 265 -22.28 11.59 -40.57
N THR A 266 -22.89 12.77 -40.61
CA THR A 266 -22.94 13.73 -39.49
C THR A 266 -23.75 13.16 -38.31
N PRO A 267 -23.30 13.32 -37.05
CA PRO A 267 -24.02 12.76 -35.91
C PRO A 267 -25.25 13.62 -35.58
N LYS A 268 -26.45 13.04 -35.73
CA LYS A 268 -27.66 13.58 -35.12
C LYS A 268 -27.56 13.44 -33.60
N ALA A 269 -27.68 14.57 -32.90
CA ALA A 269 -27.93 14.60 -31.47
C ALA A 269 -29.20 13.79 -31.15
N SER A 270 -29.06 12.80 -30.27
CA SER A 270 -30.21 12.15 -29.65
C SER A 270 -30.08 12.22 -28.13
N THR A 271 -31.03 12.93 -27.54
CA THR A 271 -31.40 12.87 -26.14
C THR A 271 -32.02 11.50 -25.87
N SER A 272 -31.52 10.77 -24.86
CA SER A 272 -32.38 9.84 -24.12
C SER A 272 -31.85 9.60 -22.71
N SER A 273 -32.78 9.77 -21.77
CA SER A 273 -32.79 9.33 -20.39
C SER A 273 -32.51 7.83 -20.27
N SER A 274 -31.74 7.43 -19.25
CA SER A 274 -31.77 6.04 -18.77
C SER A 274 -31.98 6.00 -17.26
N SER A 275 -32.98 5.20 -16.93
CA SER A 275 -33.54 4.87 -15.64
C SER A 275 -32.64 3.95 -14.84
N SER A 276 -32.70 4.14 -13.53
CA SER A 276 -32.21 3.25 -12.49
C SER A 276 -32.75 1.82 -12.63
N SER A 277 -31.87 0.83 -12.49
CA SER A 277 -32.27 -0.51 -12.07
C SER A 277 -31.33 -1.01 -10.97
N SER A 278 -31.93 -1.17 -9.80
CA SER A 278 -31.38 -1.81 -8.61
C SER A 278 -31.20 -3.30 -8.83
N SER A 279 -30.03 -3.85 -8.49
CA SER A 279 -29.88 -5.28 -8.25
C SER A 279 -29.46 -5.52 -6.80
N SER A 280 -30.15 -6.49 -6.22
CA SER A 280 -30.29 -6.77 -4.80
C SER A 280 -29.09 -7.46 -4.17
N SER A 281 -28.85 -7.09 -2.92
CA SER A 281 -27.89 -7.65 -1.98
C SER A 281 -28.17 -9.12 -1.63
N SER A 282 -27.09 -9.88 -1.43
CA SER A 282 -27.10 -11.12 -0.65
C SER A 282 -26.49 -10.85 0.72
N THR A 283 -27.23 -11.18 1.77
CA THR A 283 -26.91 -10.95 3.18
C THR A 283 -26.29 -12.22 3.77
N ALA A 284 -25.04 -12.13 4.21
CA ALA A 284 -24.42 -13.11 5.10
C ALA A 284 -24.65 -12.68 6.56
N ALA A 285 -25.24 -13.58 7.34
CA ALA A 285 -25.64 -13.37 8.72
C ALA A 285 -24.45 -13.28 9.67
N ALA A 286 -24.37 -12.19 10.46
CA ALA A 286 -23.52 -12.10 11.63
C ALA A 286 -24.38 -12.31 12.90
N SER A 287 -23.92 -13.20 13.78
CA SER A 287 -24.62 -13.57 15.02
C SER A 287 -24.65 -12.41 16.02
N ALA A 288 -25.84 -12.13 16.55
CA ALA A 288 -26.07 -11.14 17.59
C ALA A 288 -25.45 -11.59 18.93
N ALA A 289 -24.54 -10.79 19.47
CA ALA A 289 -24.16 -10.83 20.88
C ALA A 289 -25.12 -9.94 21.69
N GLU A 290 -25.55 -10.42 22.86
CA GLU A 290 -26.46 -9.73 23.77
C GLU A 290 -25.88 -8.40 24.30
N PRO A 291 -26.72 -7.37 24.56
CA PRO A 291 -26.24 -6.08 25.03
C PRO A 291 -25.82 -6.15 26.51
N SER A 292 -24.56 -5.79 26.80
CA SER A 292 -24.06 -5.69 28.18
C SER A 292 -24.66 -4.50 28.95
N ALA A 293 -24.68 -4.61 30.27
CA ALA A 293 -25.32 -3.72 31.26
C ALA A 293 -24.93 -2.21 31.25
N LYS A 294 -24.13 -1.72 30.29
CA LYS A 294 -23.60 -0.35 30.24
C LYS A 294 -24.43 0.65 29.41
N THR A 295 -25.37 0.17 28.59
CA THR A 295 -26.32 1.02 27.86
C THR A 295 -27.39 1.66 28.76
N GLY A 296 -27.55 1.16 30.00
CA GLY A 296 -28.56 1.63 30.94
C GLY A 296 -28.33 3.05 31.49
N ALA A 297 -27.08 3.51 31.63
CA ALA A 297 -26.80 4.82 32.23
C ALA A 297 -27.08 5.99 31.27
N ALA A 298 -26.71 5.86 29.99
CA ALA A 298 -27.01 6.85 28.97
C ALA A 298 -28.53 6.91 28.66
N ALA A 299 -29.18 5.74 28.64
CA ALA A 299 -30.64 5.66 28.50
C ALA A 299 -31.38 6.28 29.69
N ALA A 300 -30.90 6.05 30.93
CA ALA A 300 -31.48 6.64 32.13
C ALA A 300 -31.28 8.17 32.20
N ALA A 301 -30.15 8.69 31.72
CA ALA A 301 -29.89 10.13 31.71
C ALA A 301 -30.64 10.86 30.58
N ALA A 302 -30.83 10.19 29.43
CA ALA A 302 -31.75 10.65 28.38
C ALA A 302 -33.20 10.64 28.89
N ALA A 303 -33.63 9.56 29.56
CA ALA A 303 -34.94 9.45 30.21
C ALA A 303 -35.17 10.57 31.23
N ALA A 304 -34.20 10.83 32.12
CA ALA A 304 -34.25 11.91 33.11
C ALA A 304 -34.29 13.32 32.47
N ALA A 305 -33.66 13.51 31.30
CA ALA A 305 -33.79 14.76 30.54
C ALA A 305 -35.21 14.91 29.97
N THR A 306 -35.85 13.82 29.53
CA THR A 306 -37.27 13.79 29.14
C THR A 306 -38.20 14.09 30.32
N ASP A 307 -37.93 13.51 31.50
CA ASP A 307 -38.73 13.71 32.72
C ASP A 307 -38.63 15.13 33.29
N ALA A 308 -37.43 15.74 33.25
CA ALA A 308 -37.23 17.14 33.66
C ALA A 308 -37.97 18.13 32.74
N VAL A 309 -37.97 17.86 31.42
CA VAL A 309 -38.72 18.65 30.43
C VAL A 309 -40.23 18.47 30.62
N ALA A 310 -40.69 17.27 30.98
CA ALA A 310 -42.10 17.02 31.33
C ALA A 310 -42.54 17.76 32.61
N ALA A 311 -41.61 18.06 33.53
CA ALA A 311 -41.84 18.84 34.74
C ALA A 311 -41.60 20.37 34.59
N GLY A 312 -41.31 20.85 33.37
CA GLY A 312 -41.13 22.28 33.08
C GLY A 312 -39.79 22.89 33.50
N GLY A 313 -38.79 22.08 33.88
CA GLY A 313 -37.45 22.52 34.29
C GLY A 313 -36.35 22.09 33.32
N LYS A 314 -35.17 22.72 33.41
CA LYS A 314 -33.97 22.29 32.67
C LYS A 314 -33.23 21.21 33.46
N ALA A 315 -32.68 20.22 32.76
CA ALA A 315 -31.79 19.23 33.36
C ALA A 315 -30.38 19.83 33.61
N ALA A 316 -29.74 19.49 34.73
CA ALA A 316 -28.40 20.00 35.05
C ALA A 316 -27.32 19.43 34.10
N ALA A 317 -26.26 20.17 33.80
CA ALA A 317 -25.07 19.64 33.12
C ALA A 317 -23.82 20.33 33.65
N ASP A 318 -22.66 19.71 33.50
CA ASP A 318 -21.41 20.38 33.86
C ASP A 318 -21.03 21.37 32.78
N MET A 319 -21.15 20.95 31.51
CA MET A 319 -20.71 21.75 30.38
C MET A 319 -21.59 21.53 29.15
N VAL A 320 -21.87 22.61 28.43
CA VAL A 320 -22.50 22.59 27.09
C VAL A 320 -21.60 23.37 26.13
N ILE A 321 -21.17 22.72 25.04
CA ILE A 321 -20.32 23.32 24.01
C ILE A 321 -21.11 23.40 22.71
N HIS A 322 -21.42 24.62 22.26
CA HIS A 322 -22.07 24.88 20.99
C HIS A 322 -21.02 25.05 19.88
N ALA A 323 -21.16 24.33 18.77
CA ALA A 323 -20.23 24.43 17.64
C ALA A 323 -20.96 24.55 16.30
N ARG A 324 -20.21 24.97 15.27
CA ARG A 324 -20.75 25.00 13.92
C ARG A 324 -20.81 23.61 13.30
N TRP A 325 -19.77 22.81 13.48
CA TRP A 325 -19.72 21.41 13.04
C TRP A 325 -19.35 20.49 14.20
N ILE A 326 -19.92 19.29 14.24
CA ILE A 326 -19.47 18.19 15.09
C ILE A 326 -19.26 16.97 14.19
N VAL A 327 -18.04 16.45 14.19
CA VAL A 327 -17.62 15.24 13.48
C VAL A 327 -17.50 14.13 14.53
N PRO A 328 -18.51 13.25 14.71
CA PRO A 328 -18.54 12.30 15.81
C PRO A 328 -17.64 11.08 15.60
N VAL A 329 -17.15 10.83 14.36
CA VAL A 329 -16.44 9.62 13.90
C VAL A 329 -17.31 8.35 13.89
N GLU A 330 -18.25 8.23 14.82
CA GLU A 330 -19.32 7.23 14.81
C GLU A 330 -20.68 7.90 15.02
N PRO A 331 -21.65 7.73 14.12
CA PRO A 331 -21.59 6.97 12.86
C PRO A 331 -20.60 7.56 11.82
N THR A 332 -20.08 6.72 10.93
CA THR A 332 -19.16 7.09 9.85
C THR A 332 -19.85 8.05 8.87
N ASP A 333 -19.09 8.96 8.25
CA ASP A 333 -19.57 9.94 7.24
C ASP A 333 -20.71 10.87 7.70
N VAL A 334 -20.84 11.08 9.01
CA VAL A 334 -21.81 12.03 9.58
C VAL A 334 -21.12 13.31 10.05
N VAL A 335 -21.79 14.44 9.82
CA VAL A 335 -21.44 15.76 10.35
C VAL A 335 -22.71 16.40 10.88
N TYR A 336 -22.70 16.84 12.14
CA TYR A 336 -23.81 17.60 12.70
C TYR A 336 -23.52 19.11 12.62
N GLU A 337 -24.40 19.86 11.95
CA GLU A 337 -24.30 21.32 11.88
C GLU A 337 -25.12 22.02 12.95
N HIS A 338 -24.58 23.08 13.56
CA HIS A 338 -25.25 23.87 14.59
C HIS A 338 -25.69 23.05 15.82
N HIS A 339 -24.91 22.04 16.19
CA HIS A 339 -25.17 21.18 17.34
C HIS A 339 -24.32 21.58 18.56
N ALA A 340 -24.65 20.97 19.69
CA ALA A 340 -23.90 21.09 20.93
C ALA A 340 -23.56 19.71 21.52
N VAL A 341 -22.41 19.63 22.18
CA VAL A 341 -22.02 18.52 23.04
C VAL A 341 -22.40 18.87 24.47
N VAL A 342 -23.19 18.02 25.13
CA VAL A 342 -23.56 18.14 26.54
C VAL A 342 -22.73 17.15 27.35
N VAL A 343 -22.10 17.61 28.43
CA VAL A 343 -21.21 16.82 29.27
C VAL A 343 -21.68 16.84 30.72
N ARG A 344 -21.67 15.68 31.36
CA ARG A 344 -21.92 15.50 32.79
C ARG A 344 -21.02 14.40 33.34
N ASP A 345 -20.43 14.60 34.51
CA ASP A 345 -19.53 13.67 35.19
C ASP A 345 -18.37 13.21 34.30
N GLY A 346 -17.84 14.12 33.48
CA GLY A 346 -16.76 13.84 32.53
C GLY A 346 -17.16 12.98 31.32
N LEU A 347 -18.44 12.65 31.18
CA LEU A 347 -18.99 11.83 30.09
C LEU A 347 -19.85 12.66 29.14
N ILE A 348 -19.87 12.25 27.87
CA ILE A 348 -20.78 12.79 26.86
C ILE A 348 -22.19 12.34 27.22
N LEU A 349 -23.04 13.28 27.58
CA LEU A 349 -24.44 13.01 27.90
C LEU A 349 -25.30 12.96 26.64
N ALA A 350 -25.11 13.92 25.73
CA ALA A 350 -25.87 14.04 24.50
C ALA A 350 -25.13 14.87 23.44
N ILE A 351 -25.44 14.60 22.17
CA ILE A 351 -25.17 15.50 21.04
C ILE A 351 -26.51 15.85 20.42
N MET A 352 -26.82 17.14 20.31
CA MET A 352 -28.14 17.59 19.85
C MET A 352 -28.11 19.00 19.27
N PRO A 353 -29.15 19.46 18.54
CA PRO A 353 -29.21 20.82 18.03
C PRO A 353 -29.01 21.86 19.14
N SER A 354 -28.23 22.92 18.86
CA SER A 354 -27.83 23.90 19.86
C SER A 354 -29.00 24.59 20.58
N HIS A 355 -30.09 24.85 19.86
CA HIS A 355 -31.28 25.47 20.43
C HIS A 355 -31.98 24.51 21.42
N GLU A 356 -32.02 23.21 21.13
CA GLU A 356 -32.55 22.20 22.05
C GLU A 356 -31.68 22.05 23.29
N ALA A 357 -30.34 22.01 23.14
CA ALA A 357 -29.44 21.96 24.28
C ALA A 357 -29.66 23.16 25.22
N THR A 358 -29.84 24.36 24.66
CA THR A 358 -30.13 25.59 25.42
C THR A 358 -31.48 25.51 26.15
N ALA A 359 -32.49 24.90 25.53
CA ALA A 359 -33.82 24.76 26.09
C ALA A 359 -33.89 23.69 27.19
N ARG A 360 -33.17 22.57 27.03
CA ARG A 360 -33.27 21.38 27.88
C ARG A 360 -32.26 21.34 29.02
N PHE A 361 -31.11 22.03 28.91
CA PHE A 361 -30.04 21.94 29.89
C PHE A 361 -29.65 23.28 30.51
N GLU A 362 -29.38 23.25 31.81
CA GLU A 362 -28.73 24.31 32.57
C GLU A 362 -27.34 23.83 32.96
N ALA A 363 -26.30 24.51 32.47
CA ALA A 363 -24.91 24.07 32.63
C ALA A 363 -24.07 25.08 33.38
N SER A 364 -23.17 24.60 34.25
CA SER A 364 -22.24 25.48 34.97
C SER A 364 -21.24 26.17 34.03
N THR A 365 -20.88 25.50 32.92
CA THR A 365 -20.02 26.05 31.87
C THR A 365 -20.72 26.01 30.51
N VAL A 366 -20.81 27.15 29.82
CA VAL A 366 -21.31 27.23 28.44
C VAL A 366 -20.22 27.80 27.54
N VAL A 367 -19.84 27.04 26.51
CA VAL A 367 -18.81 27.43 25.53
C VAL A 367 -19.45 27.59 24.16
N ARG A 368 -19.13 28.66 23.44
CA ARG A 368 -19.65 28.93 22.09
C ARG A 368 -18.50 29.02 21.09
N LYS A 369 -18.56 28.18 20.06
CA LYS A 369 -17.55 28.06 19.00
C LYS A 369 -18.22 28.09 17.61
N PRO A 370 -18.81 29.24 17.22
CA PRO A 370 -19.68 29.37 16.04
C PRO A 370 -18.98 29.21 14.68
N HIS A 371 -17.65 29.04 14.69
CA HIS A 371 -16.84 28.80 13.48
C HIS A 371 -15.94 27.57 13.60
N HIS A 372 -16.14 26.72 14.61
CA HIS A 372 -15.26 25.58 14.84
C HIS A 372 -15.94 24.25 14.52
N ALA A 373 -15.11 23.28 14.20
CA ALA A 373 -15.46 21.87 14.23
C ALA A 373 -15.07 21.26 15.58
N ILE A 374 -15.96 20.44 16.16
CA ILE A 374 -15.64 19.53 17.27
C ILE A 374 -15.40 18.14 16.70
N MET A 375 -14.34 17.46 17.14
CA MET A 375 -14.06 16.06 16.84
C MET A 375 -13.46 15.34 18.07
N PRO A 376 -13.46 14.00 18.15
CA PRO A 376 -12.69 13.28 19.16
C PRO A 376 -11.24 13.75 19.14
N GLY A 377 -10.62 13.84 20.32
CA GLY A 377 -9.20 14.13 20.38
C GLY A 377 -8.38 13.00 19.79
N PHE A 378 -7.19 13.32 19.29
CA PHE A 378 -6.34 12.30 18.68
C PHE A 378 -5.87 11.27 19.71
N VAL A 379 -5.74 10.03 19.25
CA VAL A 379 -5.09 8.94 19.96
C VAL A 379 -3.76 8.68 19.26
N ASN A 380 -2.67 9.18 19.83
CA ASN A 380 -1.33 8.91 19.32
C ASN A 380 -0.92 7.51 19.77
N ALA A 381 -1.03 6.54 18.86
CA ALA A 381 -0.97 5.12 19.19
C ALA A 381 0.46 4.57 19.35
N HIS A 382 1.50 5.39 19.18
CA HIS A 382 2.88 5.00 19.44
C HIS A 382 3.80 6.22 19.63
N THR A 383 4.49 6.29 20.79
CA THR A 383 5.45 7.36 21.14
C THR A 383 6.62 6.85 21.98
N HIS A 384 7.66 7.68 22.08
CA HIS A 384 8.73 7.63 23.08
C HIS A 384 8.92 9.00 23.75
N LEU A 385 8.10 9.34 24.75
CA LEU A 385 7.98 10.71 25.26
C LEU A 385 9.23 11.23 25.96
N GLY A 386 10.05 10.38 26.58
CA GLY A 386 11.33 10.82 27.15
C GLY A 386 12.29 11.36 26.10
N MET A 387 12.20 10.87 24.86
CA MET A 387 13.04 11.31 23.74
C MET A 387 12.68 12.69 23.18
N THR A 388 11.62 13.33 23.68
CA THR A 388 11.31 14.73 23.29
C THR A 388 12.42 15.70 23.67
N ALA A 389 13.24 15.37 24.68
CA ALA A 389 14.46 16.10 25.03
C ALA A 389 15.61 15.88 24.03
N LEU A 390 15.52 14.88 23.16
CA LEU A 390 16.51 14.54 22.12
C LEU A 390 16.09 15.01 20.73
N ARG A 391 15.12 15.92 20.65
CA ARG A 391 14.57 16.37 19.37
C ARG A 391 15.67 16.87 18.43
N GLY A 392 15.73 16.30 17.22
CA GLY A 392 16.73 16.65 16.20
C GLY A 392 18.14 16.12 16.47
N LEU A 393 18.31 15.19 17.42
CA LEU A 393 19.60 14.58 17.69
C LEU A 393 19.92 13.47 16.69
N GLY A 394 20.99 13.64 15.92
CA GLY A 394 21.51 12.60 15.03
C GLY A 394 20.72 12.40 13.74
N ASP A 395 20.08 13.44 13.21
CA ASP A 395 19.35 13.38 11.94
C ASP A 395 20.23 12.89 10.76
N ASP A 396 19.57 12.42 9.69
CA ASP A 396 20.17 11.99 8.41
C ASP A 396 21.12 10.77 8.50
N LYS A 397 20.73 9.77 9.32
CA LYS A 397 21.44 8.50 9.50
C LYS A 397 20.50 7.29 9.35
N PRO A 398 20.98 6.12 8.86
CA PRO A 398 20.22 4.87 8.92
C PRO A 398 19.86 4.47 10.36
N LEU A 399 18.73 3.77 10.58
CA LEU A 399 18.22 3.40 11.91
C LEU A 399 19.28 2.83 12.85
N PHE A 400 20.00 1.79 12.44
CA PHE A 400 20.97 1.14 13.32
C PHE A 400 22.17 2.05 13.66
N GLU A 401 22.66 2.83 12.69
CA GLU A 401 23.73 3.81 12.92
C GLU A 401 23.26 4.92 13.86
N TRP A 402 22.05 5.44 13.65
CA TRP A 402 21.44 6.47 14.48
C TRP A 402 21.30 6.01 15.93
N LEU A 403 20.78 4.80 16.15
CA LEU A 403 20.64 4.19 17.47
C LEU A 403 22.00 4.04 18.16
N THR A 404 22.97 3.42 17.49
CA THR A 404 24.26 3.06 18.09
C THR A 404 25.20 4.24 18.31
N THR A 405 25.13 5.28 17.47
CA THR A 405 26.09 6.40 17.49
C THR A 405 25.55 7.68 18.12
N ALA A 406 24.22 7.87 18.18
CA ALA A 406 23.62 9.09 18.75
C ALA A 406 22.74 8.79 19.95
N ILE A 407 21.75 7.90 19.79
CA ILE A 407 20.69 7.72 20.80
C ILE A 407 21.17 6.93 22.01
N TRP A 408 21.58 5.67 21.85
CA TRP A 408 21.99 4.82 22.96
C TRP A 408 23.15 5.38 23.77
N PRO A 409 24.20 6.01 23.17
CA PRO A 409 25.24 6.67 23.96
C PRO A 409 24.70 7.83 24.81
N THR A 410 23.79 8.64 24.25
CA THR A 410 23.20 9.78 24.96
C THR A 410 22.29 9.32 26.10
N GLU A 411 21.43 8.34 25.84
CA GLU A 411 20.58 7.73 26.87
C GLU A 411 21.44 7.06 27.94
N GLY A 412 22.47 6.31 27.58
CA GLY A 412 23.39 5.67 28.53
C GLY A 412 24.03 6.67 29.51
N ARG A 413 24.28 7.90 29.07
CA ARG A 413 24.85 8.97 29.90
C ARG A 413 23.82 9.73 30.73
N LEU A 414 22.62 9.97 30.20
CA LEU A 414 21.66 10.93 30.77
C LEU A 414 20.42 10.31 31.40
N MET A 415 20.14 9.05 31.10
CA MET A 415 18.89 8.39 31.49
C MET A 415 18.70 8.41 33.01
N SER A 416 17.62 9.06 33.43
CA SER A 416 17.26 9.24 34.83
C SER A 416 15.78 9.59 34.95
N ALA A 417 15.22 9.49 36.16
CA ALA A 417 13.85 9.92 36.42
C ALA A 417 13.64 11.42 36.10
N GLU A 418 14.65 12.26 36.32
CA GLU A 418 14.60 13.70 35.99
C GLU A 418 14.53 13.91 34.47
N TYR A 419 15.38 13.19 33.72
CA TYR A 419 15.40 13.21 32.26
C TYR A 419 14.03 12.80 31.68
N VAL A 420 13.50 11.65 32.11
CA VAL A 420 12.21 11.17 31.62
C VAL A 420 11.09 12.14 31.98
N ARG A 421 11.08 12.69 33.21
CA ARG A 421 10.04 13.64 33.63
C ARG A 421 10.06 14.92 32.79
N ALA A 422 11.24 15.43 32.47
CA ALA A 422 11.38 16.59 31.61
C ALA A 422 10.87 16.31 30.20
N GLY A 423 11.29 15.20 29.59
CA GLY A 423 10.82 14.79 28.27
C GLY A 423 9.30 14.62 28.24
N VAL A 424 8.74 13.84 29.18
CA VAL A 424 7.29 13.63 29.26
C VAL A 424 6.54 14.97 29.37
N ARG A 425 6.97 15.91 30.22
CA ARG A 425 6.31 17.23 30.34
C ARG A 425 6.34 18.04 29.04
N ILE A 426 7.49 18.07 28.35
CA ILE A 426 7.65 18.75 27.06
C ILE A 426 6.72 18.11 26.03
N GLY A 427 6.71 16.78 25.96
CA GLY A 427 5.88 16.00 25.04
C GLY A 427 4.38 16.19 25.27
N LEU A 428 3.92 16.10 26.53
CA LEU A 428 2.51 16.31 26.88
C LEU A 428 2.06 17.75 26.54
N ALA A 429 2.90 18.75 26.79
CA ALA A 429 2.60 20.13 26.43
C ALA A 429 2.43 20.30 24.90
N GLU A 430 3.31 19.70 24.10
CA GLU A 430 3.20 19.71 22.64
C GLU A 430 1.94 18.98 22.15
N MET A 431 1.70 17.78 22.67
CA MET A 431 0.58 16.93 22.27
C MET A 431 -0.78 17.55 22.58
N ILE A 432 -0.96 18.12 23.78
CA ILE A 432 -2.20 18.83 24.14
C ILE A 432 -2.40 20.02 23.20
N ARG A 433 -1.35 20.80 22.90
CA ARG A 433 -1.46 21.92 21.95
C ARG A 433 -1.84 21.46 20.53
N GLY A 434 -1.43 20.26 20.15
CA GLY A 434 -1.77 19.65 18.86
C GLY A 434 -3.09 18.88 18.83
N GLY A 435 -3.86 18.86 19.92
CA GLY A 435 -5.17 18.18 19.97
C GLY A 435 -5.12 16.69 20.30
N THR A 436 -3.98 16.17 20.75
CA THR A 436 -3.89 14.79 21.25
C THR A 436 -4.46 14.70 22.65
N THR A 437 -5.33 13.72 22.87
CA THR A 437 -6.00 13.47 24.17
C THR A 437 -5.57 12.17 24.83
N CYS A 438 -5.03 11.23 24.03
CA CYS A 438 -4.54 9.94 24.49
C CYS A 438 -3.20 9.61 23.83
N VAL A 439 -2.26 9.09 24.61
CA VAL A 439 -0.93 8.64 24.14
C VAL A 439 -0.71 7.17 24.44
N ASN A 440 0.01 6.43 23.61
CA ASN A 440 0.52 5.09 23.90
C ASN A 440 2.05 5.13 23.87
N ASP A 441 2.67 5.11 25.05
CA ASP A 441 4.10 5.37 25.20
C ASP A 441 4.88 4.10 25.52
N MET A 442 5.98 3.90 24.79
CA MET A 442 6.94 2.83 25.03
C MET A 442 8.27 3.40 25.53
N TYR A 443 8.40 3.67 26.83
CA TYR A 443 9.63 4.26 27.36
C TYR A 443 9.92 3.88 28.81
N PHE A 444 11.18 4.10 29.24
CA PHE A 444 11.64 3.76 30.58
C PHE A 444 10.96 4.61 31.68
N PHE A 445 11.04 4.16 32.93
CA PHE A 445 10.46 4.83 34.11
C PHE A 445 8.94 5.05 34.02
N PRO A 446 8.14 3.98 33.85
CA PRO A 446 6.70 4.06 33.61
C PRO A 446 5.91 4.74 34.75
N ASN A 447 6.43 4.71 35.98
CA ASN A 447 5.84 5.40 37.12
C ASN A 447 5.85 6.93 36.93
N ILE A 448 6.90 7.48 36.32
CA ILE A 448 7.01 8.92 36.04
C ILE A 448 5.94 9.31 35.01
N LEU A 449 5.79 8.51 33.95
CA LEU A 449 4.74 8.74 32.96
C LEU A 449 3.35 8.68 33.58
N ALA A 450 3.05 7.67 34.41
CA ALA A 450 1.77 7.54 35.09
C ALA A 450 1.43 8.77 35.94
N GLU A 451 2.40 9.27 36.72
CA GLU A 451 2.25 10.48 37.53
C GLU A 451 1.97 11.72 36.66
N GLU A 452 2.71 11.91 35.58
CA GLU A 452 2.58 13.07 34.69
C GLU A 452 1.27 13.05 33.88
N LEU A 453 0.79 11.86 33.47
CA LEU A 453 -0.53 11.69 32.84
C LEU A 453 -1.66 12.04 33.81
N ILE A 454 -1.66 11.48 35.03
CA ILE A 454 -2.68 11.81 36.05
C ILE A 454 -2.66 13.31 36.38
N ARG A 455 -1.47 13.89 36.56
CA ARG A 455 -1.29 15.30 36.91
C ARG A 455 -1.84 16.24 35.82
N SER A 456 -1.43 15.99 34.58
CA SER A 456 -1.89 16.76 33.41
C SER A 456 -3.35 16.49 33.06
N GLY A 457 -3.93 15.37 33.52
CA GLY A 457 -5.27 14.93 33.16
C GLY A 457 -5.38 14.30 31.77
N MET A 458 -4.24 14.00 31.13
CA MET A 458 -4.21 13.36 29.82
C MET A 458 -4.41 11.83 29.95
N ARG A 459 -5.07 11.21 28.97
CA ARG A 459 -5.23 9.75 28.91
C ARG A 459 -3.94 9.12 28.38
N GLY A 460 -3.61 7.91 28.83
CA GLY A 460 -2.51 7.18 28.18
C GLY A 460 -2.48 5.67 28.41
N CYS A 461 -1.81 4.98 27.50
CA CYS A 461 -1.39 3.60 27.60
C CYS A 461 0.12 3.56 27.90
N ILE A 462 0.50 2.84 28.95
CA ILE A 462 1.87 2.78 29.46
C ILE A 462 2.44 1.39 29.20
N GLY A 463 3.50 1.31 28.39
CA GLY A 463 4.19 0.06 28.08
C GLY A 463 5.72 0.20 28.19
N PRO A 464 6.33 0.02 29.37
CA PRO A 464 7.79 0.10 29.48
C PRO A 464 8.48 -0.98 28.63
N PRO A 465 9.57 -0.65 27.90
CA PRO A 465 10.22 -1.59 27.00
C PRO A 465 10.85 -2.76 27.75
N ILE A 466 10.77 -3.96 27.17
CA ILE A 466 11.42 -5.19 27.65
C ILE A 466 12.44 -5.63 26.61
N MET A 467 13.68 -5.86 27.04
CA MET A 467 14.84 -6.18 26.19
C MET A 467 15.77 -7.19 26.87
N GLU A 468 16.62 -7.86 26.08
CA GLU A 468 17.59 -8.83 26.57
C GLU A 468 18.79 -8.20 27.30
N PHE A 469 19.14 -6.96 27.00
CA PHE A 469 20.32 -6.26 27.53
C PHE A 469 19.91 -5.21 28.59
N PRO A 470 20.81 -4.86 29.53
CA PRO A 470 20.49 -3.94 30.62
C PRO A 470 20.33 -2.49 30.15
N SER A 471 19.58 -1.70 30.91
CA SER A 471 19.56 -0.23 30.85
C SER A 471 19.60 0.38 32.25
N ALA A 472 19.52 1.72 32.33
CA ALA A 472 19.41 2.43 33.59
C ALA A 472 18.17 2.06 34.44
N TRP A 473 17.15 1.42 33.84
CA TRP A 473 15.93 1.04 34.54
C TRP A 473 15.89 -0.42 35.01
N ALA A 474 16.45 -1.36 34.23
CA ALA A 474 16.43 -2.79 34.56
C ALA A 474 17.65 -3.56 34.03
N GLY A 475 17.98 -4.67 34.69
CA GLY A 475 19.20 -5.45 34.45
C GLY A 475 19.11 -6.49 33.32
N GLY A 476 17.95 -6.67 32.69
CA GLY A 476 17.71 -7.67 31.64
C GLY A 476 16.26 -8.15 31.61
N ALA A 477 15.91 -9.02 30.66
CA ALA A 477 14.53 -9.34 30.29
C ALA A 477 13.59 -9.68 31.48
N ASP A 478 14.02 -10.54 32.41
CA ASP A 478 13.21 -10.95 33.55
C ASP A 478 13.00 -9.82 34.57
N ASP A 479 14.01 -8.97 34.78
CA ASP A 479 13.90 -7.77 35.65
C ASP A 479 13.00 -6.70 35.00
N TYR A 480 13.11 -6.49 33.68
CA TYR A 480 12.19 -5.61 32.95
C TYR A 480 10.74 -6.05 33.10
N LEU A 481 10.46 -7.34 32.86
CA LEU A 481 9.11 -7.87 32.94
C LEU A 481 8.56 -7.74 34.37
N ALA A 482 9.32 -8.15 35.39
CA ALA A 482 8.90 -8.04 36.78
C ALA A 482 8.56 -6.60 37.19
N LYS A 483 9.42 -5.64 36.85
CA LYS A 483 9.19 -4.21 37.12
C LYS A 483 8.02 -3.64 36.32
N ALA A 484 7.80 -4.12 35.10
CA ALA A 484 6.66 -3.70 34.28
C ALA A 484 5.34 -4.12 34.95
N GLU A 485 5.24 -5.37 35.42
CA GLU A 485 4.05 -5.86 36.12
C GLU A 485 3.78 -5.11 37.43
N GLU A 486 4.83 -4.82 38.20
CA GLU A 486 4.74 -4.01 39.40
C GLU A 486 4.21 -2.60 39.08
N ALA A 487 4.78 -1.95 38.05
CA ALA A 487 4.36 -0.61 37.63
C ALA A 487 2.91 -0.57 37.14
N ILE A 488 2.45 -1.59 36.41
CA ILE A 488 1.05 -1.73 35.98
C ILE A 488 0.13 -1.80 37.20
N THR A 489 0.45 -2.68 38.15
CA THR A 489 -0.36 -2.88 39.37
C THR A 489 -0.41 -1.59 40.21
N ALA A 490 0.74 -0.95 40.42
CA ALA A 490 0.85 0.25 41.25
C ALA A 490 0.14 1.47 40.64
N SER A 491 0.20 1.64 39.32
CA SER A 491 -0.42 2.78 38.65
C SER A 491 -1.94 2.66 38.52
N ARG A 492 -2.48 1.44 38.31
CA ARG A 492 -3.94 1.18 38.35
C ARG A 492 -4.57 1.64 39.67
N ALA A 493 -3.89 1.44 40.80
CA ALA A 493 -4.38 1.84 42.11
C ALA A 493 -4.47 3.36 42.32
N LYS A 494 -3.74 4.16 41.52
CA LYS A 494 -3.65 5.63 41.66
C LYS A 494 -4.55 6.39 40.69
N ASP A 495 -5.37 5.69 39.91
CA ASP A 495 -6.11 6.26 38.78
C ASP A 495 -7.63 6.03 38.89
N PRO A 496 -8.31 6.76 39.79
CA PRO A 496 -9.75 6.57 40.03
C PRO A 496 -10.62 6.94 38.82
N LEU A 497 -10.12 7.80 37.92
CA LEU A 497 -10.82 8.23 36.70
C LEU A 497 -10.55 7.27 35.52
N ARG A 498 -9.70 6.26 35.71
CA ARG A 498 -9.30 5.31 34.68
C ARG A 498 -8.74 6.05 33.46
N LEU A 499 -7.87 7.04 33.65
CA LEU A 499 -7.12 7.71 32.57
C LEU A 499 -6.00 6.83 32.00
N LEU A 500 -5.53 5.85 32.75
CA LEU A 500 -4.42 4.98 32.43
C LEU A 500 -4.90 3.62 31.93
N SER A 501 -4.21 3.14 30.92
CA SER A 501 -4.24 1.77 30.41
C SER A 501 -2.79 1.28 30.26
N HIS A 502 -2.60 0.01 29.93
CA HIS A 502 -1.29 -0.61 30.00
C HIS A 502 -1.08 -1.63 28.90
N SER A 503 0.18 -1.86 28.58
CA SER A 503 0.63 -2.94 27.70
C SER A 503 1.92 -3.56 28.22
N ILE A 504 2.15 -4.83 27.91
CA ILE A 504 3.48 -5.43 27.97
C ILE A 504 4.19 -5.11 26.66
N ALA A 505 5.38 -4.48 26.73
CA ALA A 505 6.02 -3.91 25.55
C ALA A 505 7.40 -4.53 25.26
N PRO A 506 7.48 -5.75 24.72
CA PRO A 506 8.75 -6.25 24.18
C PRO A 506 9.19 -5.34 23.04
N HIS A 507 10.43 -4.83 23.10
CA HIS A 507 10.87 -3.76 22.20
C HIS A 507 10.77 -4.14 20.71
N ALA A 508 11.56 -5.13 20.27
CA ALA A 508 11.60 -5.57 18.88
C ALA A 508 12.20 -6.99 18.76
N PRO A 509 11.91 -7.73 17.66
CA PRO A 509 12.44 -9.07 17.40
C PRO A 509 13.96 -9.23 17.53
N TYR A 510 14.72 -8.21 17.14
CA TYR A 510 16.19 -8.21 17.22
C TYR A 510 16.76 -7.86 18.60
N THR A 511 15.88 -7.58 19.58
CA THR A 511 16.26 -7.24 20.97
C THR A 511 15.62 -8.15 22.02
N VAL A 512 14.75 -9.08 21.61
CA VAL A 512 13.94 -9.95 22.48
C VAL A 512 13.93 -11.36 21.90
N LYS A 513 14.25 -12.38 22.71
CA LYS A 513 14.26 -13.79 22.28
C LYS A 513 12.86 -14.41 22.32
N ASP A 514 12.65 -15.51 21.57
CA ASP A 514 11.42 -16.32 21.58
C ASP A 514 10.91 -16.63 23.01
N ALA A 515 11.80 -17.04 23.92
CA ALA A 515 11.45 -17.38 25.29
C ALA A 515 10.92 -16.18 26.07
N THR A 516 11.51 -15.00 25.86
CA THR A 516 11.09 -13.74 26.48
C THR A 516 9.76 -13.29 25.91
N PHE A 517 9.56 -13.37 24.58
CA PHE A 517 8.27 -13.11 23.96
C PHE A 517 7.15 -13.99 24.54
N THR A 518 7.43 -15.28 24.74
CA THR A 518 6.47 -16.22 25.34
C THR A 518 6.11 -15.81 26.78
N LYS A 519 7.08 -15.38 27.58
CA LYS A 519 6.84 -14.84 28.94
C LYS A 519 6.01 -13.56 28.89
N CYS A 520 6.31 -12.65 27.97
CA CYS A 520 5.56 -11.41 27.77
C CYS A 520 4.10 -11.69 27.40
N LEU A 521 3.84 -12.65 26.52
CA LEU A 521 2.48 -13.08 26.16
C LEU A 521 1.73 -13.60 27.39
N ALA A 522 2.33 -14.53 28.15
CA ALA A 522 1.72 -15.07 29.36
C ALA A 522 1.41 -13.98 30.42
N ALA A 523 2.30 -13.00 30.57
CA ALA A 523 2.07 -11.85 31.44
C ALA A 523 0.93 -10.95 30.93
N ALA A 524 0.89 -10.68 29.62
CA ALA A 524 -0.15 -9.86 29.01
C ALA A 524 -1.54 -10.49 29.14
N GLU A 525 -1.65 -11.81 28.97
CA GLU A 525 -2.88 -12.56 29.20
C GLU A 525 -3.32 -12.51 30.66
N ARG A 526 -2.39 -12.78 31.59
CA ARG A 526 -2.70 -12.79 33.03
C ARG A 526 -3.12 -11.42 33.56
N LEU A 527 -2.51 -10.33 33.07
CA LEU A 527 -2.83 -8.96 33.48
C LEU A 527 -3.99 -8.32 32.69
N ASP A 528 -4.47 -9.04 31.68
CA ASP A 528 -5.45 -8.61 30.68
C ASP A 528 -5.08 -7.24 30.06
N VAL A 529 -3.93 -7.22 29.39
CA VAL A 529 -3.38 -6.04 28.71
C VAL A 529 -2.98 -6.36 27.27
N ARG A 530 -2.67 -5.32 26.50
CA ARG A 530 -2.14 -5.44 25.14
C ARG A 530 -0.66 -5.84 25.13
N LEU A 531 -0.19 -6.32 24.00
CA LEU A 531 1.23 -6.42 23.65
C LEU A 531 1.59 -5.28 22.69
N HIS A 532 2.71 -4.61 22.89
CA HIS A 532 3.14 -3.47 22.07
C HIS A 532 4.58 -3.67 21.60
N VAL A 533 4.80 -3.80 20.28
CA VAL A 533 6.09 -4.23 19.72
C VAL A 533 6.38 -3.55 18.38
N HIS A 534 7.62 -3.14 18.15
CA HIS A 534 8.09 -2.75 16.81
C HIS A 534 8.26 -4.00 15.96
N LEU A 535 7.69 -4.02 14.75
CA LEU A 535 7.66 -5.22 13.93
C LEU A 535 7.74 -4.88 12.44
N HIS A 536 8.67 -5.54 11.73
CA HIS A 536 8.90 -5.31 10.30
C HIS A 536 9.12 -3.83 9.98
N GLU A 537 9.89 -3.16 10.83
CA GLU A 537 10.19 -1.74 10.67
C GLU A 537 11.07 -1.54 9.45
N THR A 538 12.15 -2.32 9.32
CA THR A 538 13.12 -2.18 8.23
C THR A 538 13.20 -3.43 7.37
N LYS A 539 13.62 -3.25 6.10
CA LYS A 539 13.92 -4.38 5.21
C LYS A 539 15.04 -5.27 5.79
N ALA A 540 16.04 -4.67 6.42
CA ALA A 540 17.16 -5.40 7.04
C ALA A 540 16.68 -6.33 8.17
N GLU A 541 15.76 -5.88 9.02
CA GLU A 541 15.14 -6.73 10.06
C GLU A 541 14.52 -7.99 9.44
N VAL A 542 13.73 -7.83 8.38
CA VAL A 542 13.03 -8.94 7.71
C VAL A 542 14.02 -9.87 7.01
N ASP A 543 14.86 -9.31 6.14
CA ASP A 543 15.80 -10.09 5.33
C ASP A 543 16.80 -10.84 6.21
N ASP A 544 17.38 -10.19 7.22
CA ASP A 544 18.38 -10.85 8.09
C ASP A 544 17.75 -11.97 8.92
N SER A 545 16.50 -11.79 9.36
CA SER A 545 15.73 -12.82 10.08
C SER A 545 15.43 -14.05 9.21
N VAL A 546 15.01 -13.83 7.96
CA VAL A 546 14.72 -14.90 7.01
C VAL A 546 15.98 -15.69 6.63
N HIS A 547 17.11 -15.01 6.40
CA HIS A 547 18.36 -15.68 6.05
C HIS A 547 19.09 -16.26 7.27
N GLY A 548 18.75 -15.80 8.47
CA GLY A 548 19.49 -16.12 9.69
C GLY A 548 20.88 -15.48 9.71
N SER A 549 21.05 -14.30 9.11
CA SER A 549 22.30 -13.55 9.03
C SER A 549 22.84 -13.20 10.41
N ASP A 550 24.16 -13.25 10.62
CA ASP A 550 24.74 -12.85 11.90
C ASP A 550 24.90 -11.33 11.99
N THR A 551 23.76 -10.64 12.07
CA THR A 551 23.67 -9.18 12.13
C THR A 551 22.87 -8.76 13.36
N PRO A 552 23.04 -7.52 13.84
CA PRO A 552 22.27 -7.01 14.96
C PRO A 552 20.80 -6.68 14.61
N ASN A 553 20.39 -6.78 13.34
CA ASN A 553 18.99 -6.58 12.91
C ASN A 553 18.19 -7.89 12.87
N ARG A 554 18.86 -9.05 12.96
CA ARG A 554 18.21 -10.36 12.92
C ARG A 554 17.38 -10.58 14.18
N HIS A 555 16.18 -11.14 14.02
CA HIS A 555 15.40 -11.71 15.11
C HIS A 555 16.26 -12.66 15.96
N LEU A 556 16.24 -12.50 17.28
CA LEU A 556 16.89 -13.40 18.24
C LEU A 556 16.13 -14.74 18.39
N SER A 557 15.96 -15.46 17.28
CA SER A 557 15.29 -16.76 17.20
C SER A 557 16.16 -17.80 16.51
N ALA A 558 15.94 -19.07 16.86
CA ALA A 558 16.50 -20.19 16.10
C ALA A 558 15.78 -20.40 14.76
N ASN A 559 14.58 -19.84 14.59
CA ASN A 559 13.77 -20.00 13.39
C ASN A 559 14.15 -18.95 12.35
N LYS A 560 14.55 -19.42 11.16
CA LYS A 560 14.91 -18.58 10.02
C LYS A 560 13.67 -18.26 9.17
N CYS A 561 12.89 -17.32 9.66
CA CYS A 561 11.66 -16.86 9.01
C CYS A 561 11.45 -15.37 9.30
N SER A 562 10.45 -14.76 8.68
CA SER A 562 10.15 -13.36 8.95
C SER A 562 9.68 -13.18 10.40
N PRO A 563 9.96 -12.03 11.04
CA PRO A 563 9.48 -11.78 12.39
C PRO A 563 7.96 -11.88 12.56
N VAL A 564 7.14 -11.43 11.59
CA VAL A 564 5.68 -11.58 11.60
C VAL A 564 5.29 -13.06 11.67
N THR A 565 5.81 -13.90 10.76
CA THR A 565 5.54 -15.34 10.76
C THR A 565 6.01 -16.00 12.07
N ASN A 566 7.18 -15.60 12.59
CA ASN A 566 7.67 -16.17 13.84
C ASN A 566 6.78 -15.79 15.04
N LEU A 567 6.38 -14.52 15.14
CA LEU A 567 5.51 -14.08 16.23
C LEU A 567 4.09 -14.66 16.12
N LEU A 568 3.60 -14.91 14.91
CA LEU A 568 2.36 -15.67 14.71
C LEU A 568 2.48 -17.11 15.22
N ARG A 569 3.58 -17.81 14.88
CA ARG A 569 3.88 -19.16 15.38
C ARG A 569 3.95 -19.23 16.91
N LEU A 570 4.50 -18.20 17.55
CA LEU A 570 4.59 -18.10 19.01
C LEU A 570 3.25 -17.73 19.68
N GLY A 571 2.21 -17.38 18.90
CA GLY A 571 0.94 -16.83 19.41
C GLY A 571 1.05 -15.37 19.91
N VAL A 572 2.22 -14.75 19.73
CA VAL A 572 2.49 -13.37 20.16
C VAL A 572 1.82 -12.39 19.22
N LEU A 573 1.77 -12.67 17.92
CA LEU A 573 0.94 -11.91 16.98
C LEU A 573 -0.50 -12.42 17.11
N SER A 574 -1.36 -11.61 17.71
CA SER A 574 -2.74 -11.96 18.07
C SER A 574 -3.61 -10.70 18.15
N SER A 575 -4.88 -10.85 18.49
CA SER A 575 -5.78 -9.73 18.75
C SER A 575 -5.36 -8.85 19.93
N ARG A 576 -4.39 -9.26 20.74
CA ARG A 576 -3.80 -8.43 21.81
C ARG A 576 -2.68 -7.53 21.31
N THR A 577 -2.21 -7.71 20.08
CA THR A 577 -0.92 -7.18 19.63
C THR A 577 -1.09 -5.87 18.88
N ILE A 578 -0.29 -4.90 19.27
CA ILE A 578 -0.09 -3.61 18.63
C ILE A 578 1.27 -3.72 17.92
N ALA A 579 1.26 -4.01 16.63
CA ALA A 579 2.44 -4.12 15.77
C ALA A 579 2.74 -2.75 15.14
N VAL A 580 3.86 -2.15 15.54
CA VAL A 580 4.26 -0.81 15.11
C VAL A 580 5.11 -0.87 13.84
N HIS A 581 4.96 0.15 12.99
CA HIS A 581 5.60 0.33 11.69
C HIS A 581 5.02 -0.55 10.60
N MET A 582 5.27 -1.87 10.65
CA MET A 582 4.83 -2.83 9.64
C MET A 582 5.07 -2.31 8.21
N ALA A 583 6.27 -1.79 7.98
CA ALA A 583 6.62 -1.05 6.77
C ALA A 583 7.09 -1.98 5.64
N ASN A 584 7.48 -3.21 5.97
CA ASN A 584 8.02 -4.20 5.06
C ASN A 584 7.15 -5.46 5.07
N LEU A 585 6.07 -5.44 4.29
CA LEU A 585 5.07 -6.51 4.22
C LEU A 585 4.94 -7.10 2.82
N THR A 586 4.88 -8.42 2.75
CA THR A 586 4.41 -9.15 1.57
C THR A 586 2.90 -9.36 1.70
N ASP A 587 2.26 -9.94 0.68
CA ASP A 587 0.83 -10.27 0.75
C ASP A 587 0.56 -11.31 1.84
N GLU A 588 1.45 -12.28 2.02
CA GLU A 588 1.35 -13.30 3.08
C GLU A 588 1.42 -12.66 4.47
N HIS A 589 2.33 -11.70 4.69
CA HIS A 589 2.41 -10.99 5.98
C HIS A 589 1.12 -10.21 6.30
N ILE A 590 0.42 -9.70 5.29
CA ILE A 590 -0.87 -9.01 5.46
C ILE A 590 -1.96 -10.01 5.85
N GLU A 591 -1.99 -11.18 5.20
CA GLU A 591 -2.92 -12.27 5.54
C GLU A 591 -2.66 -12.80 6.96
N GLU A 592 -1.41 -12.97 7.36
CA GLU A 592 -1.01 -13.38 8.71
C GLU A 592 -1.46 -12.35 9.77
N ALA A 593 -1.24 -11.06 9.50
CA ALA A 593 -1.71 -9.98 10.37
C ALA A 593 -3.23 -9.98 10.51
N ALA A 594 -3.97 -10.14 9.39
CA ALA A 594 -5.42 -10.21 9.38
C ALA A 594 -5.95 -11.44 10.16
N ALA A 595 -5.40 -12.62 9.89
CA ALA A 595 -5.79 -13.87 10.54
C ALA A 595 -5.52 -13.84 12.06
N SER A 596 -4.45 -13.17 12.50
CA SER A 596 -4.13 -13.00 13.92
C SER A 596 -5.09 -12.07 14.66
N GLY A 597 -5.77 -11.16 13.94
CA GLY A 597 -6.55 -10.08 14.52
C GLY A 597 -5.72 -8.92 15.11
N ALA A 598 -4.41 -8.88 14.85
CA ALA A 598 -3.53 -7.83 15.36
C ALA A 598 -3.93 -6.42 14.89
N HIS A 599 -3.54 -5.44 15.69
CA HIS A 599 -3.64 -4.03 15.37
C HIS A 599 -2.31 -3.54 14.80
N VAL A 600 -2.34 -2.71 13.76
CA VAL A 600 -1.15 -2.09 13.19
C VAL A 600 -1.11 -0.62 13.53
N VAL A 601 0.05 -0.10 13.94
CA VAL A 601 0.27 1.34 14.12
C VAL A 601 1.21 1.85 13.04
N HIS A 602 0.68 2.70 12.17
CA HIS A 602 1.43 3.34 11.10
C HIS A 602 2.11 4.64 11.59
N CYS A 603 3.41 4.75 11.37
CA CYS A 603 4.22 5.92 11.74
C CYS A 603 4.88 6.54 10.50
N PRO A 604 4.12 7.22 9.61
CA PRO A 604 4.63 7.58 8.29
C PRO A 604 5.83 8.51 8.31
N HIS A 605 5.85 9.56 9.15
CA HIS A 605 7.02 10.46 9.14
C HIS A 605 8.29 9.77 9.64
N SER A 606 8.18 8.91 10.66
CA SER A 606 9.33 8.13 11.12
C SER A 606 9.85 7.18 10.04
N ASN A 607 8.94 6.40 9.45
CA ASN A 607 9.30 5.47 8.38
C ASN A 607 9.92 6.17 7.17
N MET A 608 9.43 7.37 6.81
CA MET A 608 10.01 8.17 5.73
C MET A 608 11.37 8.75 6.12
N LYS A 609 11.51 9.29 7.34
CA LYS A 609 12.74 9.94 7.80
C LYS A 609 13.90 8.95 7.97
N LEU A 610 13.62 7.74 8.43
CA LEU A 610 14.60 6.67 8.61
C LEU A 610 14.77 5.78 7.36
N ALA A 611 14.01 6.06 6.30
CA ALA A 611 13.92 5.22 5.09
C ALA A 611 13.60 3.74 5.40
N SER A 612 12.75 3.50 6.40
CA SER A 612 12.43 2.16 6.90
C SER A 612 11.57 1.37 5.90
N GLY A 613 10.70 2.06 5.15
CA GLY A 613 9.83 1.46 4.12
C GLY A 613 8.44 2.12 4.08
N PHE A 614 7.53 1.54 3.30
CA PHE A 614 6.16 2.04 3.12
C PHE A 614 5.13 1.02 3.58
N CYS A 615 4.48 1.30 4.71
CA CYS A 615 3.38 0.48 5.20
C CYS A 615 2.22 0.44 4.17
N ARG A 616 1.76 -0.76 3.83
CA ARG A 616 0.67 -0.99 2.86
C ARG A 616 -0.71 -0.81 3.51
N VAL A 617 -0.98 0.42 3.97
CA VAL A 617 -2.16 0.76 4.79
C VAL A 617 -3.48 0.33 4.16
N LEU A 618 -3.68 0.61 2.85
CA LEU A 618 -4.93 0.24 2.17
C LEU A 618 -5.15 -1.27 2.14
N ASP A 619 -4.10 -2.04 1.89
CA ASP A 619 -4.17 -3.50 1.76
C ASP A 619 -4.47 -4.14 3.12
N LEU A 620 -3.82 -3.66 4.19
CA LEU A 620 -4.13 -4.04 5.57
C LEU A 620 -5.61 -3.76 5.91
N GLN A 621 -6.11 -2.57 5.57
CA GLN A 621 -7.51 -2.20 5.82
C GLN A 621 -8.49 -3.07 5.02
N LYS A 622 -8.20 -3.35 3.74
CA LYS A 622 -9.00 -4.26 2.90
C LYS A 622 -9.03 -5.69 3.46
N ALA A 623 -7.93 -6.13 4.07
CA ALA A 623 -7.84 -7.41 4.77
C ALA A 623 -8.54 -7.42 6.15
N GLY A 624 -9.11 -6.28 6.60
CA GLY A 624 -9.83 -6.19 7.88
C GLY A 624 -8.94 -5.86 9.08
N VAL A 625 -7.66 -5.54 8.88
CA VAL A 625 -6.74 -5.14 9.95
C VAL A 625 -7.10 -3.74 10.46
N ASN A 626 -7.18 -3.58 11.78
CA ASN A 626 -7.33 -2.26 12.39
C ASN A 626 -5.99 -1.50 12.32
N VAL A 627 -5.92 -0.47 11.48
CA VAL A 627 -4.74 0.38 11.35
C VAL A 627 -4.96 1.71 12.08
N ALA A 628 -4.09 2.02 13.04
CA ALA A 628 -4.01 3.27 13.78
C ALA A 628 -2.79 4.10 13.35
N ILE A 629 -2.63 5.31 13.91
CA ILE A 629 -1.54 6.23 13.59
C ILE A 629 -0.74 6.56 14.86
N GLY A 630 0.58 6.62 14.74
CA GLY A 630 1.48 7.07 15.81
C GLY A 630 2.58 7.98 15.28
N THR A 631 3.14 8.82 16.14
CA THR A 631 4.21 9.76 15.75
C THR A 631 5.61 9.17 15.90
N ASP A 632 5.76 8.11 16.70
CA ASP A 632 7.07 7.61 17.14
C ASP A 632 7.83 8.72 17.95
N SER A 633 9.16 8.67 18.00
CA SER A 633 10.00 9.58 18.78
C SER A 633 10.17 10.95 18.13
N CYS A 634 10.44 11.98 18.95
CA CYS A 634 10.86 13.29 18.43
C CYS A 634 12.26 13.32 17.83
N ALA A 635 13.00 12.21 17.86
CA ALA A 635 14.33 12.12 17.27
C ALA A 635 14.31 11.37 15.92
N SER A 636 13.22 10.65 15.62
CA SER A 636 12.93 10.02 14.32
C SER A 636 11.76 10.65 13.56
N ASN A 637 11.10 11.71 14.07
CA ASN A 637 9.97 12.39 13.42
C ASN A 637 10.26 13.75 12.76
N ASN A 638 10.37 14.90 13.44
CA ASN A 638 10.75 15.16 14.84
C ASN A 638 9.69 15.98 15.64
N LYS A 639 8.39 15.81 15.36
CA LYS A 639 7.26 16.45 16.10
C LYS A 639 6.27 15.41 16.63
N LEU A 640 5.50 15.78 17.66
CA LEU A 640 4.35 14.99 18.12
C LEU A 640 3.04 15.54 17.52
N ASP A 641 2.98 15.64 16.19
CA ASP A 641 1.91 16.32 15.44
C ASP A 641 0.99 15.32 14.73
N MET A 642 -0.12 14.94 15.39
CA MET A 642 -1.10 14.00 14.84
C MET A 642 -1.88 14.55 13.64
N MET A 643 -2.03 15.87 13.47
CA MET A 643 -2.65 16.42 12.25
C MET A 643 -1.73 16.21 11.05
N ALA A 644 -0.44 16.44 11.22
CA ALA A 644 0.55 16.16 10.19
C ALA A 644 0.63 14.66 9.88
N GLU A 645 0.68 13.78 10.89
CA GLU A 645 0.67 12.31 10.66
C GLU A 645 -0.58 11.84 9.91
N MET A 646 -1.76 12.37 10.29
CA MET A 646 -3.03 12.03 9.65
C MET A 646 -3.04 12.47 8.17
N ARG A 647 -2.61 13.70 7.88
CA ARG A 647 -2.51 14.20 6.51
C ARG A 647 -1.53 13.38 5.68
N THR A 648 -0.35 13.11 6.22
CA THR A 648 0.68 12.32 5.54
C THR A 648 0.21 10.89 5.31
N THR A 649 -0.45 10.25 6.29
CA THR A 649 -1.07 8.93 6.12
C THR A 649 -2.01 8.91 4.92
N ALA A 650 -2.94 9.88 4.85
CA ALA A 650 -3.93 9.95 3.79
C ALA A 650 -3.30 10.17 2.41
N LEU A 651 -2.26 11.00 2.30
CA LEU A 651 -1.59 11.29 1.02
C LEU A 651 -0.65 10.17 0.59
N LEU A 652 0.16 9.65 1.51
CA LEU A 652 1.14 8.62 1.23
C LEU A 652 0.47 7.29 0.85
N ALA A 653 -0.63 6.93 1.51
CA ALA A 653 -1.37 5.71 1.16
C ALA A 653 -1.90 5.71 -0.29
N LYS A 654 -2.24 6.89 -0.84
CA LYS A 654 -2.65 7.02 -2.26
C LYS A 654 -1.52 6.72 -3.22
N VAL A 655 -0.31 7.20 -2.91
CA VAL A 655 0.88 6.94 -3.73
C VAL A 655 1.28 5.46 -3.63
N VAL A 656 1.34 4.93 -2.41
CA VAL A 656 1.73 3.52 -2.17
C VAL A 656 0.77 2.55 -2.84
N ALA A 657 -0.55 2.81 -2.79
CA ALA A 657 -1.55 1.98 -3.44
C ALA A 657 -1.72 2.28 -4.95
N SER A 658 -1.08 3.34 -5.46
CA SER A 658 -1.35 3.88 -6.80
C SER A 658 -2.86 4.12 -7.05
N ASP A 659 -3.57 4.57 -6.03
CA ASP A 659 -5.03 4.72 -6.02
C ASP A 659 -5.40 6.04 -5.32
N PRO A 660 -5.94 7.05 -6.03
CA PRO A 660 -6.29 8.34 -5.44
C PRO A 660 -7.45 8.25 -4.42
N THR A 661 -8.17 7.12 -4.38
CA THR A 661 -9.26 6.88 -3.42
C THR A 661 -8.79 6.21 -2.13
N ALA A 662 -7.54 5.74 -2.07
CA ALA A 662 -6.98 5.11 -0.89
C ALA A 662 -7.00 6.05 0.33
N VAL A 663 -7.48 5.55 1.47
CA VAL A 663 -7.51 6.27 2.76
C VAL A 663 -8.06 7.70 2.60
N GLY A 664 -9.37 7.79 2.35
CA GLY A 664 -10.10 9.06 2.32
C GLY A 664 -10.08 9.80 3.66
N ALA A 665 -10.61 11.03 3.68
CA ALA A 665 -10.57 11.89 4.88
C ALA A 665 -11.26 11.24 6.09
N THR A 666 -12.47 10.68 5.90
CA THR A 666 -13.19 9.96 6.97
C THR A 666 -12.38 8.80 7.54
N THR A 667 -11.74 8.02 6.66
CA THR A 667 -10.88 6.90 7.07
C THR A 667 -9.68 7.38 7.85
N ALA A 668 -8.99 8.43 7.38
CA ALA A 668 -7.84 9.00 8.08
C ALA A 668 -8.20 9.55 9.47
N LEU A 669 -9.33 10.27 9.60
CA LEU A 669 -9.87 10.73 10.89
C LEU A 669 -10.13 9.56 11.83
N ARG A 670 -10.76 8.49 11.34
CA ARG A 670 -11.02 7.27 12.12
C ARG A 670 -9.73 6.58 12.55
N MET A 671 -8.71 6.55 11.68
CA MET A 671 -7.37 6.03 12.00
C MET A 671 -6.69 6.80 13.13
N ALA A 672 -6.77 8.14 13.10
CA ALA A 672 -6.16 9.04 14.08
C ALA A 672 -6.91 9.13 15.43
N THR A 673 -8.11 8.54 15.52
CA THR A 673 -8.99 8.60 16.70
C THR A 673 -9.42 7.20 17.14
N LEU A 674 -10.54 6.70 16.64
CA LEU A 674 -11.16 5.45 17.09
C LEU A 674 -10.29 4.22 16.87
N ASN A 675 -9.57 4.11 15.75
CA ASN A 675 -8.72 2.94 15.52
C ASN A 675 -7.53 2.90 16.50
N GLY A 676 -7.00 4.07 16.89
CA GLY A 676 -6.03 4.18 17.97
C GLY A 676 -6.63 3.72 19.29
N ALA A 677 -7.86 4.17 19.62
CA ALA A 677 -8.58 3.70 20.81
C ALA A 677 -8.79 2.18 20.80
N LYS A 678 -9.16 1.59 19.67
CA LYS A 678 -9.29 0.12 19.50
C LYS A 678 -7.97 -0.60 19.73
N ALA A 679 -6.88 -0.11 19.14
CA ALA A 679 -5.57 -0.72 19.27
C ALA A 679 -5.14 -0.85 20.74
N ILE A 680 -5.39 0.19 21.55
CA ILE A 680 -5.06 0.19 22.98
C ILE A 680 -6.17 -0.39 23.89
N GLY A 681 -7.28 -0.90 23.32
CA GLY A 681 -8.40 -1.46 24.09
C GLY A 681 -9.20 -0.43 24.90
N GLN A 682 -9.39 0.77 24.36
CA GLN A 682 -10.13 1.89 24.96
C GLN A 682 -11.27 2.40 24.07
N GLU A 683 -11.66 1.67 23.04
CA GLU A 683 -12.71 2.03 22.09
C GLU A 683 -14.06 2.28 22.75
N ASP A 684 -14.40 1.56 23.82
CA ASP A 684 -15.65 1.76 24.57
C ASP A 684 -15.67 3.09 25.36
N ARG A 685 -14.53 3.78 25.46
CA ARG A 685 -14.34 4.93 26.34
C ARG A 685 -13.98 6.21 25.61
N THR A 686 -13.24 6.12 24.51
CA THR A 686 -12.75 7.28 23.75
C THR A 686 -12.70 7.00 22.25
N GLY A 687 -12.26 7.99 21.46
CA GLY A 687 -12.04 7.86 20.02
C GLY A 687 -13.26 8.11 19.13
N SER A 688 -14.47 8.22 19.69
CA SER A 688 -15.67 8.74 19.00
C SER A 688 -16.56 9.52 19.96
N LEU A 689 -17.37 10.44 19.43
CA LEU A 689 -18.30 11.25 20.24
C LEU A 689 -19.66 10.56 20.31
N VAL A 690 -19.78 9.61 21.22
CA VAL A 690 -21.00 8.83 21.45
C VAL A 690 -21.46 9.03 22.89
N PRO A 691 -22.77 9.25 23.15
CA PRO A 691 -23.29 9.32 24.52
C PRO A 691 -22.84 8.13 25.38
N GLY A 692 -22.39 8.42 26.60
CA GLY A 692 -21.81 7.45 27.53
C GLY A 692 -20.28 7.32 27.45
N LYS A 693 -19.63 7.73 26.36
CA LYS A 693 -18.16 7.80 26.29
C LYS A 693 -17.61 9.00 27.05
N SER A 694 -16.31 8.94 27.35
CA SER A 694 -15.58 10.05 27.97
C SER A 694 -15.60 11.28 27.08
N ALA A 695 -15.72 12.47 27.67
CA ALA A 695 -15.64 13.73 26.96
C ALA A 695 -14.18 14.08 26.62
N ASP A 696 -13.63 13.32 25.66
CA ASP A 696 -12.27 13.43 25.12
C ASP A 696 -12.35 14.01 23.69
N PHE A 697 -12.34 15.34 23.57
CA PHE A 697 -12.56 16.02 22.30
C PHE A 697 -11.75 17.31 22.16
N ILE A 698 -11.67 17.79 20.93
CA ILE A 698 -10.98 19.03 20.57
C ILE A 698 -11.90 19.95 19.76
N THR A 699 -11.55 21.23 19.74
CA THR A 699 -12.16 22.22 18.83
C THR A 699 -11.12 22.74 17.85
N VAL A 700 -11.46 22.74 16.56
CA VAL A 700 -10.60 23.22 15.47
C VAL A 700 -11.25 24.44 14.84
N ASP A 701 -10.53 25.55 14.79
CA ASP A 701 -10.96 26.79 14.17
C ASP A 701 -10.97 26.65 12.64
N MET A 702 -12.14 26.85 12.02
CA MET A 702 -12.34 26.74 10.57
C MET A 702 -12.60 28.10 9.91
N SER A 703 -12.22 29.20 10.58
CA SER A 703 -12.46 30.57 10.09
C SER A 703 -11.24 31.24 9.45
N SER A 704 -10.08 30.59 9.48
CA SER A 704 -8.84 31.12 8.91
C SER A 704 -8.92 31.24 7.38
N ILE A 705 -8.11 32.12 6.79
CA ILE A 705 -8.09 32.30 5.33
C ILE A 705 -7.63 31.02 4.62
N GLU A 706 -6.78 30.24 5.28
CA GLU A 706 -6.29 28.95 4.82
C GLU A 706 -7.41 27.89 4.77
N ALA A 707 -8.44 28.02 5.62
CA ALA A 707 -9.58 27.11 5.68
C ALA A 707 -10.75 27.48 4.76
N LEU A 708 -10.70 28.64 4.08
CA LEU A 708 -11.82 29.17 3.29
C LEU A 708 -11.54 29.21 1.77
N PRO A 709 -12.53 28.92 0.91
CA PRO A 709 -13.87 28.41 1.23
C PRO A 709 -13.84 26.95 1.72
N MET A 710 -14.87 26.56 2.48
CA MET A 710 -15.02 25.19 2.98
C MET A 710 -16.25 24.51 2.39
N TYR A 711 -16.03 23.36 1.75
CA TYR A 711 -17.08 22.54 1.14
C TYR A 711 -17.37 21.27 1.95
N ASP A 712 -16.35 20.72 2.62
CA ASP A 712 -16.44 19.51 3.43
C ASP A 712 -15.51 19.65 4.64
N VAL A 713 -16.09 19.64 5.84
CA VAL A 713 -15.35 19.81 7.10
C VAL A 713 -14.42 18.65 7.40
N GLN A 714 -14.78 17.41 7.04
CA GLN A 714 -13.93 16.23 7.28
C GLN A 714 -12.73 16.26 6.35
N SER A 715 -12.94 16.62 5.07
CA SER A 715 -11.86 16.89 4.12
C SER A 715 -10.92 17.98 4.62
N HIS A 716 -11.47 19.11 5.09
CA HIS A 716 -10.66 20.22 5.60
C HIS A 716 -9.84 19.84 6.84
N LEU A 717 -10.41 19.10 7.78
CA LEU A 717 -9.68 18.64 8.97
C LEU A 717 -8.45 17.78 8.62
N VAL A 718 -8.46 17.08 7.48
CA VAL A 718 -7.36 16.19 7.05
C VAL A 718 -6.39 16.88 6.10
N TYR A 719 -6.90 17.58 5.09
CA TYR A 719 -6.07 18.07 3.97
C TYR A 719 -5.74 19.55 4.05
N VAL A 720 -6.39 20.32 4.93
CA VAL A 720 -6.27 21.78 4.99
C VAL A 720 -5.76 22.23 6.35
N SER A 721 -6.45 21.87 7.43
CA SER A 721 -6.12 22.27 8.79
C SER A 721 -4.75 21.76 9.24
N ASP A 722 -4.08 22.58 10.04
CA ASP A 722 -2.86 22.22 10.77
C ASP A 722 -3.06 22.39 12.28
N ARG A 723 -2.13 21.86 13.08
CA ARG A 723 -2.23 21.82 14.55
C ARG A 723 -2.46 23.17 15.23
N SER A 724 -2.08 24.29 14.60
CA SER A 724 -2.30 25.63 15.15
C SER A 724 -3.78 26.06 15.12
N HIS A 725 -4.61 25.38 14.32
CA HIS A 725 -6.05 25.59 14.29
C HIS A 725 -6.76 24.97 15.52
N VAL A 726 -6.12 24.06 16.25
CA VAL A 726 -6.68 23.52 17.50
C VAL A 726 -6.73 24.63 18.54
N THR A 727 -7.91 24.90 19.10
CA THR A 727 -8.10 25.97 20.09
C THR A 727 -8.31 25.45 21.49
N ASP A 728 -9.00 24.32 21.66
CA ASP A 728 -9.28 23.76 22.98
C ASP A 728 -9.17 22.24 22.96
N VAL A 729 -8.84 21.68 24.12
CA VAL A 729 -8.72 20.25 24.34
C VAL A 729 -9.36 19.89 25.67
N TRP A 730 -10.19 18.84 25.65
CA TRP A 730 -10.77 18.24 26.84
C TRP A 730 -10.43 16.76 26.92
N VAL A 731 -10.18 16.29 28.15
CA VAL A 731 -10.06 14.87 28.48
C VAL A 731 -10.92 14.62 29.70
N HIS A 732 -11.84 13.66 29.59
CA HIS A 732 -12.81 13.34 30.64
C HIS A 732 -13.54 14.59 31.17
N GLY A 733 -13.91 15.50 30.26
CA GLY A 733 -14.58 16.77 30.57
C GLY A 733 -13.68 17.84 31.19
N ARG A 734 -12.44 17.53 31.60
CA ARG A 734 -11.47 18.51 32.07
C ARG A 734 -10.83 19.24 30.89
N ARG A 735 -10.96 20.57 30.85
CA ARG A 735 -10.32 21.42 29.82
C ARG A 735 -8.82 21.49 30.10
N LEU A 736 -8.00 20.90 29.22
CA LEU A 736 -6.53 20.89 29.30
C LEU A 736 -5.88 22.04 28.51
N MET A 737 -6.62 22.58 27.54
CA MET A 737 -6.27 23.78 26.80
C MET A 737 -7.52 24.63 26.54
N ALA A 738 -7.37 25.94 26.73
CA ALA A 738 -8.40 26.94 26.52
C ALA A 738 -7.87 28.03 25.58
N ASP A 739 -8.47 28.18 24.41
CA ASP A 739 -8.12 29.21 23.42
C ASP A 739 -6.59 29.28 23.15
N ARG A 740 -6.00 28.11 22.87
CA ARG A 740 -4.58 27.84 22.62
C ARG A 740 -3.64 28.02 23.82
N LYS A 741 -4.17 28.23 25.02
CA LYS A 741 -3.40 28.33 26.28
C LYS A 741 -3.58 27.06 27.11
N LEU A 742 -2.47 26.42 27.46
CA LEU A 742 -2.48 25.24 28.34
C LEU A 742 -3.00 25.61 29.73
N THR A 743 -3.83 24.75 30.31
CA THR A 743 -4.41 24.92 31.66
C THR A 743 -3.92 23.85 32.63
N SER A 744 -3.39 22.73 32.13
CA SER A 744 -2.94 21.60 32.95
C SER A 744 -1.43 21.43 33.02
N ILE A 745 -0.67 22.17 32.21
CA ILE A 745 0.80 22.17 32.18
C ILE A 745 1.29 23.62 32.14
N ASP A 746 2.29 23.93 32.95
CA ASP A 746 3.03 25.19 32.89
C ASP A 746 3.93 25.21 31.65
N TYR A 747 3.55 26.02 30.67
CA TYR A 747 4.23 26.14 29.39
C TYR A 747 5.64 26.72 29.54
N ASP A 748 5.80 27.76 30.34
CA ASP A 748 7.10 28.45 30.50
C ASP A 748 8.09 27.56 31.25
N ALA A 749 7.62 26.81 32.25
CA ALA A 749 8.43 25.80 32.92
C ALA A 749 8.85 24.66 31.98
N ALA A 750 7.96 24.22 31.06
CA ALA A 750 8.30 23.22 30.06
C ALA A 750 9.36 23.73 29.07
N VAL A 751 9.24 24.98 28.61
CA VAL A 751 10.24 25.64 27.74
C VAL A 751 11.58 25.78 28.45
N ALA A 752 11.60 26.25 29.70
CA ALA A 752 12.82 26.36 30.50
C ALA A 752 13.50 24.99 30.70
N SER A 753 12.70 23.94 30.98
CA SER A 753 13.19 22.57 31.08
C SER A 753 13.81 22.09 29.77
N ALA A 754 13.21 22.38 28.61
CA ALA A 754 13.75 22.02 27.32
C ALA A 754 15.12 22.68 27.06
N HIS A 755 15.25 23.98 27.38
CA HIS A 755 16.54 24.67 27.27
C HIS A 755 17.61 24.08 28.19
N ALA A 756 17.26 23.75 29.43
CA ALA A 756 18.20 23.14 30.38
C ALA A 756 18.70 21.77 29.88
N TRP A 757 17.82 20.94 29.32
CA TRP A 757 18.22 19.63 28.79
C TRP A 757 19.00 19.72 27.48
N ALA A 758 18.73 20.70 26.62
CA ALA A 758 19.52 20.91 25.40
C ALA A 758 21.02 21.16 25.71
N VAL A 759 21.32 21.85 26.81
CA VAL A 759 22.71 22.07 27.28
C VAL A 759 23.35 20.75 27.75
N ARG A 760 22.61 19.89 28.46
CA ARG A 760 23.11 18.60 28.98
C ARG A 760 23.26 17.54 27.89
N VAL A 761 22.41 17.59 26.86
CA VAL A 761 22.41 16.65 25.73
C VAL A 761 23.62 16.87 24.83
N LYS A 762 23.97 18.13 24.52
CA LYS A 762 25.20 18.42 23.78
C LYS A 762 26.41 17.88 24.55
N PRO A 763 27.31 17.11 23.91
CA PRO A 763 28.58 16.77 24.52
C PRO A 763 29.29 18.08 24.88
N THR A 764 29.77 18.23 26.11
CA THR A 764 30.77 19.25 26.40
C THR A 764 31.98 18.92 25.54
N CYS A 765 32.32 19.79 24.58
CA CYS A 765 33.64 19.72 23.97
C CYS A 765 34.63 19.84 25.13
N GLU A 766 35.33 18.75 25.44
CA GLU A 766 36.52 18.82 26.26
C GLU A 766 37.49 19.70 25.49
N THR A 767 37.68 20.93 25.98
CA THR A 767 38.92 21.66 25.77
C THR A 767 39.99 20.87 26.51
N GLU A 768 40.48 19.78 25.91
CA GLU A 768 41.81 19.27 26.20
C GLU A 768 42.82 20.27 25.64
N GLY A 769 43.83 20.57 26.44
CA GLY A 769 44.61 21.79 26.33
C GLY A 769 45.70 21.70 25.28
N ASP A 770 45.76 22.73 24.45
CA ASP A 770 46.97 23.14 23.75
C ASP A 770 47.53 24.38 24.47
N ASP A 771 48.11 24.14 25.65
CA ASP A 771 49.02 25.06 26.33
C ASP A 771 50.05 24.18 27.07
N GLU A 772 50.95 23.54 26.30
CA GLU A 772 52.30 23.14 26.75
C GLU A 772 53.15 22.66 25.55
N ASP A 773 54.19 23.46 25.25
CA ASP A 773 55.48 23.12 24.62
C ASP A 773 55.56 22.38 23.26
N ALA A 774 55.89 23.13 22.19
CA ALA A 774 57.08 22.96 21.29
C ALA A 774 56.86 23.51 19.87
#